data_AF-A0AAW0WJR5-F1
#
_entry.id   AF-A0AAW0WJR5-F1
#
_cell.length_a   1.000
_cell.length_b   1.000
_cell.length_c   1.000
_cell.angle_alpha   90.00
_cell.angle_beta   90.00
_cell.angle_gamma   90.00
#
_symmetry.space_group_name_H-M   'P 1'
#
loop_
_entity.id
_entity.type
_entity.pdbx_description
1 polymer ?
#
loop_
_entity_poly.entity_id
_entity_poly.type
_entity_poly.pdbx_seq_one_letter_code
_entity_poly.pdbx_strand_id
1 'polypeptide(L)'
;MAKKKMWGGREFWGFGSEHDPDWILTEKQKKIQADLIEVCRVKIRPQAIICDRKYEFPRESLNALAEIGLLGLLVPEELGGLGENHVCCSMVCETLARYGCPSTAMVYTMHIGAVANLLFRHHNSRRIKELLSRLDKDKLVGTLSYSDPVTGGHFWFPMSSKVQYVDKETIQLLKFGSWCTSAGNADWYVVQTISPDYGGDYSNLSCFLIYKDEVRANTDDWQALGMHGNMSGPLVIEGKFNLDRMIGPPGDGRMDYFGDCTADTNSSRAFTFMMCQALDTNTNNNDWSLYTDLKFQARAQLFHWLFQTKFIAAKNVSTVSDTMLHACGGTGYKIELGLERLLRDAKAGWVMGPSNEVIRQIVGKFVLLGPESIDFWDQHPNERMIHHELQKMNLSEKKKLVKALLEDVQAEERGAEAKHPFQETDFENPFNTCPPAVNDQVIKTNDGVNHAPALKPDQWVPLTLQSNKLVSEKMGAFVFSLPNKTDHSGCLPGQYVAAKVTVQGKEHLRYFSPVSCPDDFGHIDLVLRFETQGVMSCYFKTLRPGDKVDFQGPCGGFEYEANQLDELTLLASGGGVTPAVQLIRSILTNNQDKTKITLLYFSENYNEILFREELDQYAESEKRLRLVYTLGEAPENWDGEEGFIDTHMIARHIAKPNGIRHKIVMCGGPSMSMSCLHSLRSLGFPSSCIFIYGQCGSELVKAVYGKNVQLATHRCDNVV
;
A
#
# COMPACT_ATOMS: atom_id res chain seq x y z
N MET A 1 -7.89 -29.95 23.23
CA MET A 1 -9.33 -29.80 22.89
C MET A 1 -9.96 -28.83 23.87
N ALA A 2 -10.52 -27.71 23.40
CA ALA A 2 -11.22 -26.77 24.27
C ALA A 2 -12.54 -27.40 24.78
N LYS A 3 -12.89 -27.20 26.06
CA LYS A 3 -14.17 -27.66 26.62
C LYS A 3 -15.33 -27.02 25.85
N LYS A 4 -16.27 -27.84 25.36
CA LYS A 4 -17.49 -27.40 24.67
C LYS A 4 -18.37 -26.58 25.61
N LYS A 5 -18.97 -25.49 25.12
CA LYS A 5 -19.92 -24.66 25.89
C LYS A 5 -21.29 -25.32 25.89
N MET A 6 -21.91 -25.44 27.07
CA MET A 6 -23.22 -26.07 27.26
C MET A 6 -24.19 -25.05 27.87
N TRP A 7 -25.46 -25.05 27.42
CA TRP A 7 -26.56 -24.35 28.08
C TRP A 7 -27.67 -25.35 28.35
N GLY A 8 -27.92 -25.62 29.63
CA GLY A 8 -28.67 -26.82 30.03
C GLY A 8 -27.94 -28.09 29.59
N GLY A 9 -28.68 -29.04 28.98
CA GLY A 9 -28.14 -30.33 28.52
C GLY A 9 -27.64 -30.35 27.07
N ARG A 10 -27.58 -29.21 26.38
CA ARG A 10 -27.21 -29.12 24.94
C ARG A 10 -26.01 -28.22 24.73
N GLU A 11 -25.25 -28.49 23.68
CA GLU A 11 -24.15 -27.62 23.24
C GLU A 11 -24.73 -26.26 22.82
N PHE A 12 -24.19 -25.15 23.33
CA PHE A 12 -24.77 -23.82 23.16
C PHE A 12 -23.76 -22.81 22.64
N TRP A 13 -24.14 -22.14 21.55
CA TRP A 13 -23.30 -21.21 20.82
C TRP A 13 -24.03 -19.88 20.46
N GLY A 14 -25.20 -19.61 21.05
CA GLY A 14 -26.06 -18.46 20.72
C GLY A 14 -27.45 -18.91 20.25
N PHE A 15 -28.23 -17.99 19.67
CA PHE A 15 -29.46 -18.34 18.94
C PHE A 15 -29.10 -19.26 17.75
N GLY A 16 -29.79 -20.40 17.63
CA GLY A 16 -29.55 -21.35 16.56
C GLY A 16 -30.13 -20.91 15.21
N SER A 17 -29.94 -21.74 14.18
CA SER A 17 -30.39 -21.45 12.81
C SER A 17 -31.91 -21.42 12.67
N GLU A 18 -32.65 -21.94 13.65
CA GLU A 18 -34.11 -21.82 13.74
C GLU A 18 -34.63 -20.38 13.85
N HIS A 19 -33.72 -19.42 14.08
CA HIS A 19 -34.01 -17.99 14.11
C HIS A 19 -33.44 -17.24 12.89
N ASP A 20 -32.95 -17.96 11.89
CA ASP A 20 -32.56 -17.36 10.61
C ASP A 20 -33.80 -17.08 9.74
N PRO A 21 -33.80 -15.98 8.96
CA PRO A 21 -34.89 -15.60 8.09
C PRO A 21 -34.85 -16.44 6.83
N ASP A 22 -35.09 -17.74 6.99
CA ASP A 22 -35.05 -18.74 5.93
C ASP A 22 -36.28 -18.70 5.02
N TRP A 23 -37.30 -17.90 5.36
CA TRP A 23 -38.55 -17.75 4.62
C TRP A 23 -38.37 -17.18 3.21
N ILE A 24 -37.22 -16.56 2.95
CA ILE A 24 -36.84 -16.01 1.64
C ILE A 24 -35.99 -16.97 0.81
N LEU A 25 -35.49 -18.05 1.43
CA LEU A 25 -34.61 -19.02 0.81
C LEU A 25 -35.41 -20.12 0.11
N THR A 26 -34.93 -20.56 -1.05
CA THR A 26 -35.43 -21.79 -1.68
C THR A 26 -34.98 -23.03 -0.90
N GLU A 27 -35.62 -24.18 -1.12
CA GLU A 27 -35.19 -25.44 -0.48
C GLU A 27 -33.75 -25.85 -0.84
N LYS A 28 -33.30 -25.54 -2.07
CA LYS A 28 -31.90 -25.72 -2.49
C LYS A 28 -30.97 -24.84 -1.64
N GLN A 29 -31.33 -23.58 -1.44
CA GLN A 29 -30.53 -22.62 -0.64
C GLN A 29 -30.51 -22.97 0.85
N LYS A 30 -31.64 -23.45 1.41
CA LYS A 30 -31.69 -23.98 2.78
C LYS A 30 -30.77 -25.19 2.97
N LYS A 31 -30.71 -26.08 1.96
CA LYS A 31 -29.77 -27.20 1.97
C LYS A 31 -28.31 -26.72 1.94
N ILE A 32 -27.97 -25.77 1.07
CA ILE A 32 -26.64 -25.16 1.02
C ILE A 32 -26.27 -24.56 2.39
N GLN A 33 -27.19 -23.82 3.01
CA GLN A 33 -26.98 -23.24 4.34
C GLN A 33 -26.69 -24.31 5.39
N ALA A 34 -27.49 -25.38 5.43
CA ALA A 34 -27.32 -26.46 6.40
C ALA A 34 -25.97 -27.17 6.23
N ASP A 35 -25.58 -27.49 4.99
CA ASP A 35 -24.30 -28.13 4.68
C ASP A 35 -23.12 -27.20 5.08
N LEU A 36 -23.25 -25.89 4.82
CA LEU A 36 -22.25 -24.88 5.18
C LEU A 36 -22.12 -24.69 6.70
N ILE A 37 -23.22 -24.71 7.47
CA ILE A 37 -23.19 -24.65 8.93
C ILE A 37 -22.36 -25.81 9.51
N GLU A 38 -22.52 -27.01 8.94
CA GLU A 38 -21.75 -28.18 9.37
C GLU A 38 -20.26 -28.05 9.01
N VAL A 39 -19.93 -27.58 7.81
CA VAL A 39 -18.54 -27.25 7.41
C VAL A 39 -17.93 -26.19 8.34
N CYS A 40 -18.70 -25.16 8.70
CA CYS A 40 -18.28 -24.13 9.65
C CYS A 40 -17.94 -24.74 11.01
N ARG A 41 -18.81 -25.60 11.53
CA ARG A 41 -18.65 -26.27 12.83
C ARG A 41 -17.41 -27.17 12.87
N VAL A 42 -17.19 -27.95 11.81
CA VAL A 42 -16.16 -29.01 11.79
C VAL A 42 -14.80 -28.49 11.34
N LYS A 43 -14.74 -27.63 10.31
CA LYS A 43 -13.47 -27.23 9.66
C LYS A 43 -13.10 -25.77 9.91
N ILE A 44 -14.02 -24.82 9.67
CA ILE A 44 -13.67 -23.38 9.61
C ILE A 44 -13.48 -22.79 11.01
N ARG A 45 -14.38 -23.07 11.95
CA ARG A 45 -14.33 -22.48 13.30
C ARG A 45 -13.08 -22.88 14.09
N PRO A 46 -12.62 -24.15 14.07
CA PRO A 46 -11.34 -24.51 14.66
C PRO A 46 -10.16 -23.72 14.05
N GLN A 47 -10.16 -23.55 12.72
CA GLN A 47 -9.11 -22.80 12.04
C GLN A 47 -9.15 -21.29 12.30
N ALA A 48 -10.34 -20.73 12.54
CA ALA A 48 -10.50 -19.31 12.85
C ALA A 48 -9.62 -18.85 14.02
N ILE A 49 -9.44 -19.70 15.03
CA ILE A 49 -8.61 -19.40 16.20
C ILE A 49 -7.12 -19.38 15.82
N ILE A 50 -6.70 -20.29 14.95
CA ILE A 50 -5.30 -20.40 14.50
C ILE A 50 -4.97 -19.22 13.59
N CYS A 51 -5.82 -18.97 12.58
CA CYS A 51 -5.68 -17.86 11.65
C CYS A 51 -5.59 -16.51 12.38
N ASP A 52 -6.46 -16.28 13.37
CA ASP A 52 -6.46 -15.04 14.16
C ASP A 52 -5.20 -14.88 15.02
N ARG A 53 -4.74 -15.94 15.70
CA ARG A 53 -3.59 -15.86 16.60
C ARG A 53 -2.25 -15.75 15.89
N LYS A 54 -2.16 -16.33 14.69
CA LYS A 54 -0.90 -16.45 13.96
C LYS A 54 -0.81 -15.57 12.71
N TYR A 55 -1.86 -14.80 12.41
CA TYR A 55 -1.96 -14.06 11.15
C TYR A 55 -1.81 -14.99 9.93
N GLU A 56 -2.39 -16.20 10.01
CA GLU A 56 -2.31 -17.19 8.93
C GLU A 56 -3.52 -17.05 7.97
N PHE A 57 -3.26 -17.13 6.67
CA PHE A 57 -4.31 -17.10 5.64
C PHE A 57 -5.20 -18.36 5.71
N PRO A 58 -6.55 -18.26 5.65
CA PRO A 58 -7.46 -19.37 5.90
C PRO A 58 -7.61 -20.33 4.69
N ARG A 59 -6.49 -20.78 4.11
CA ARG A 59 -6.48 -21.65 2.92
C ARG A 59 -7.28 -22.95 3.13
N GLU A 60 -7.13 -23.59 4.28
CA GLU A 60 -7.87 -24.82 4.61
C GLU A 60 -9.38 -24.59 4.69
N SER A 61 -9.81 -23.43 5.20
CA SER A 61 -11.22 -23.06 5.23
C SER A 61 -11.76 -22.86 3.82
N LEU A 62 -11.02 -22.20 2.93
CA LEU A 62 -11.42 -21.97 1.53
C LEU A 62 -11.45 -23.29 0.74
N ASN A 63 -10.49 -24.18 0.99
CA ASN A 63 -10.49 -25.53 0.43
C ASN A 63 -11.75 -26.33 0.83
N ALA A 64 -12.24 -26.14 2.05
CA ALA A 64 -13.48 -26.77 2.51
C ALA A 64 -14.73 -26.18 1.86
N LEU A 65 -14.73 -24.89 1.52
CA LEU A 65 -15.82 -24.26 0.74
C LEU A 65 -15.85 -24.79 -0.69
N ALA A 66 -14.68 -25.00 -1.30
CA ALA A 66 -14.56 -25.58 -2.64
C ALA A 66 -15.15 -27.00 -2.74
N GLU A 67 -15.00 -27.80 -1.68
CA GLU A 67 -15.53 -29.18 -1.62
C GLU A 67 -17.06 -29.25 -1.69
N ILE A 68 -17.76 -28.16 -1.37
CA ILE A 68 -19.21 -28.06 -1.46
C ILE A 68 -19.67 -27.08 -2.57
N GLY A 69 -18.77 -26.70 -3.48
CA GLY A 69 -19.09 -25.93 -4.68
C GLY A 69 -19.23 -24.41 -4.48
N LEU A 70 -18.77 -23.88 -3.33
CA LEU A 70 -19.03 -22.49 -2.99
C LEU A 70 -18.05 -21.49 -3.64
N LEU A 71 -16.89 -21.90 -4.16
CA LEU A 71 -16.03 -20.96 -4.90
C LEU A 71 -16.68 -20.58 -6.24
N GLY A 72 -17.39 -21.50 -6.88
CA GLY A 72 -18.19 -21.29 -8.08
C GLY A 72 -19.66 -20.93 -7.83
N LEU A 73 -20.03 -20.38 -6.66
CA LEU A 73 -21.43 -20.18 -6.27
C LEU A 73 -22.26 -19.44 -7.33
N LEU A 74 -21.76 -18.30 -7.82
CA LEU A 74 -22.44 -17.48 -8.83
C LEU A 74 -22.17 -17.93 -10.27
N VAL A 75 -21.27 -18.87 -10.48
CA VAL A 75 -20.89 -19.34 -11.81
C VAL A 75 -22.03 -20.20 -12.37
N PRO A 76 -22.52 -19.93 -13.60
CA PRO A 76 -23.55 -20.73 -14.23
C PRO A 76 -23.23 -22.23 -14.24
N GLU A 77 -24.25 -23.08 -14.15
CA GLU A 77 -24.09 -24.54 -14.13
C GLU A 77 -23.39 -25.06 -15.41
N GLU A 78 -23.65 -24.45 -16.56
CA GLU A 78 -22.98 -24.73 -17.85
C GLU A 78 -21.47 -24.43 -17.85
N LEU A 79 -21.00 -23.56 -16.96
CA LEU A 79 -19.59 -23.27 -16.74
C LEU A 79 -19.03 -24.04 -15.54
N GLY A 80 -19.80 -24.94 -14.92
CA GLY A 80 -19.35 -25.81 -13.84
C GLY A 80 -19.56 -25.27 -12.42
N GLY A 81 -20.34 -24.18 -12.25
CA GLY A 81 -20.71 -23.65 -10.93
C GLY A 81 -22.09 -24.08 -10.44
N LEU A 82 -22.61 -23.39 -9.42
CA LEU A 82 -23.92 -23.70 -8.81
C LEU A 82 -25.09 -22.88 -9.38
N GLY A 83 -24.80 -21.86 -10.19
CA GLY A 83 -25.81 -20.99 -10.81
C GLY A 83 -26.69 -20.22 -9.81
N GLU A 84 -26.21 -19.98 -8.60
CA GLU A 84 -27.01 -19.35 -7.54
C GLU A 84 -27.03 -17.81 -7.64
N ASN A 85 -27.98 -17.22 -6.93
CA ASN A 85 -28.30 -15.80 -7.01
C ASN A 85 -27.76 -14.98 -5.82
N HIS A 86 -28.08 -13.68 -5.79
CA HIS A 86 -27.54 -12.78 -4.77
C HIS A 86 -28.10 -13.09 -3.37
N VAL A 87 -29.35 -13.55 -3.26
CA VAL A 87 -29.92 -14.03 -1.99
C VAL A 87 -29.08 -15.18 -1.41
N CYS A 88 -28.71 -16.18 -2.22
CA CYS A 88 -27.86 -17.27 -1.77
C CYS A 88 -26.45 -16.79 -1.39
N CYS A 89 -25.86 -15.89 -2.16
CA CYS A 89 -24.54 -15.32 -1.86
C CYS A 89 -24.52 -14.61 -0.51
N SER A 90 -25.51 -13.74 -0.25
CA SER A 90 -25.65 -13.04 1.03
C SER A 90 -25.82 -14.02 2.18
N MET A 91 -26.65 -15.05 2.01
CA MET A 91 -26.82 -16.12 3.00
C MET A 91 -25.50 -16.86 3.29
N VAL A 92 -24.72 -17.21 2.26
CA VAL A 92 -23.43 -17.91 2.43
C VAL A 92 -22.42 -17.05 3.18
N CYS A 93 -22.26 -15.78 2.79
CA CYS A 93 -21.38 -14.84 3.48
C CYS A 93 -21.77 -14.65 4.95
N GLU A 94 -23.08 -14.50 5.22
CA GLU A 94 -23.59 -14.33 6.57
C GLU A 94 -23.35 -15.59 7.43
N THR A 95 -23.64 -16.76 6.86
CA THR A 95 -23.45 -18.06 7.52
C THR A 95 -21.97 -18.30 7.85
N LEU A 96 -21.07 -17.94 6.93
CA LEU A 96 -19.62 -18.00 7.15
C LEU A 96 -19.16 -17.07 8.28
N ALA A 97 -19.62 -15.82 8.28
CA ALA A 97 -19.24 -14.84 9.28
C ALA A 97 -19.77 -15.22 10.67
N ARG A 98 -21.02 -15.70 10.75
CA ARG A 98 -21.70 -16.04 12.00
C ARG A 98 -21.20 -17.35 12.61
N TYR A 99 -21.18 -18.43 11.83
CA TYR A 99 -20.93 -19.78 12.34
C TYR A 99 -19.47 -20.22 12.18
N GLY A 100 -18.71 -19.57 11.28
CA GLY A 100 -17.33 -19.90 10.96
C GLY A 100 -16.32 -18.87 11.47
N CYS A 101 -16.02 -17.88 10.64
CA CYS A 101 -14.99 -16.87 10.86
C CYS A 101 -15.25 -15.61 10.03
N PRO A 102 -15.38 -14.41 10.65
CA PRO A 102 -15.54 -13.15 9.90
C PRO A 102 -14.39 -12.86 8.93
N SER A 103 -13.14 -13.16 9.32
CA SER A 103 -11.97 -12.98 8.46
C SER A 103 -12.01 -13.89 7.22
N THR A 104 -12.40 -15.16 7.37
CA THR A 104 -12.63 -16.06 6.22
C THR A 104 -13.81 -15.59 5.37
N ALA A 105 -14.88 -15.10 5.99
CA ALA A 105 -16.02 -14.55 5.27
C ALA A 105 -15.61 -13.37 4.40
N MET A 106 -14.75 -12.46 4.91
CA MET A 106 -14.21 -11.34 4.12
C MET A 106 -13.37 -11.81 2.93
N VAL A 107 -12.52 -12.82 3.12
CA VAL A 107 -11.75 -13.41 2.01
C VAL A 107 -12.68 -14.02 0.96
N TYR A 108 -13.68 -14.79 1.40
CA TYR A 108 -14.68 -15.39 0.53
C TYR A 108 -15.50 -14.34 -0.21
N THR A 109 -15.87 -13.26 0.48
CA THR A 109 -16.46 -12.07 -0.11
C THR A 109 -15.54 -11.63 -1.24
N MET A 110 -14.32 -11.16 -0.99
CA MET A 110 -13.42 -10.66 -2.05
C MET A 110 -13.23 -11.62 -3.23
N HIS A 111 -13.24 -12.92 -2.98
CA HIS A 111 -13.26 -13.94 -4.03
C HIS A 111 -14.51 -13.90 -4.89
N ILE A 112 -15.72 -13.92 -4.32
CA ILE A 112 -16.97 -13.84 -5.09
C ILE A 112 -17.03 -12.54 -5.90
N GLY A 113 -16.40 -11.46 -5.43
CA GLY A 113 -16.28 -10.22 -6.21
C GLY A 113 -15.43 -10.33 -7.44
N ALA A 114 -14.29 -10.99 -7.29
CA ALA A 114 -13.44 -11.32 -8.42
C ALA A 114 -14.20 -12.22 -9.42
N VAL A 115 -14.97 -13.20 -8.92
CA VAL A 115 -15.78 -14.12 -9.75
C VAL A 115 -16.89 -13.37 -10.49
N ALA A 116 -17.62 -12.49 -9.82
CA ALA A 116 -18.65 -11.66 -10.44
C ALA A 116 -18.06 -10.72 -11.51
N ASN A 117 -16.86 -10.17 -11.27
CA ASN A 117 -16.18 -9.34 -12.25
C ASN A 117 -15.85 -10.10 -13.55
N LEU A 118 -15.37 -11.34 -13.40
CA LEU A 118 -15.12 -12.25 -14.51
C LEU A 118 -16.42 -12.66 -15.22
N LEU A 119 -17.47 -13.01 -14.48
CA LEU A 119 -18.78 -13.39 -15.05
C LEU A 119 -19.43 -12.28 -15.85
N PHE A 120 -19.25 -11.01 -15.47
CA PHE A 120 -19.74 -9.90 -16.29
C PHE A 120 -19.08 -9.86 -17.69
N ARG A 121 -17.86 -10.40 -17.82
CA ARG A 121 -16.98 -10.18 -18.98
C ARG A 121 -16.54 -11.46 -19.67
N HIS A 122 -17.08 -12.60 -19.25
CA HIS A 122 -16.64 -13.92 -19.70
C HIS A 122 -17.02 -14.22 -21.15
N HIS A 123 -18.08 -13.60 -21.69
CA HIS A 123 -18.74 -14.01 -22.94
C HIS A 123 -17.77 -14.20 -24.13
N ASN A 124 -16.77 -13.32 -24.27
CA ASN A 124 -15.80 -13.32 -25.37
C ASN A 124 -14.37 -13.75 -24.95
N SER A 125 -14.16 -14.18 -23.71
CA SER A 125 -12.83 -14.59 -23.23
C SER A 125 -12.79 -16.07 -22.91
N ARG A 126 -12.10 -16.83 -23.77
CA ARG A 126 -11.84 -18.25 -23.54
C ARG A 126 -11.09 -18.47 -22.22
N ARG A 127 -10.08 -17.63 -21.95
CA ARG A 127 -9.25 -17.68 -20.73
C ARG A 127 -10.09 -17.53 -19.46
N ILE A 128 -11.04 -16.58 -19.46
CA ILE A 128 -11.94 -16.37 -18.32
C ILE A 128 -12.87 -17.58 -18.12
N LYS A 129 -13.47 -18.11 -19.20
CA LYS A 129 -14.34 -19.30 -19.12
C LYS A 129 -13.58 -20.52 -18.58
N GLU A 130 -12.35 -20.74 -19.04
CA GLU A 130 -11.49 -21.83 -18.55
C GLU A 130 -11.20 -21.67 -17.05
N LEU A 131 -10.86 -20.47 -16.57
CA LEU A 131 -10.63 -20.20 -15.15
C LEU A 131 -11.89 -20.43 -14.31
N LEU A 132 -13.03 -19.88 -14.72
CA LEU A 132 -14.31 -20.02 -14.00
C LEU A 132 -14.72 -21.50 -13.85
N SER A 133 -14.46 -22.33 -14.86
CA SER A 133 -14.78 -23.76 -14.83
C SER A 133 -13.95 -24.62 -13.88
N ARG A 134 -12.90 -24.03 -13.28
CA ARG A 134 -11.92 -24.75 -12.46
C ARG A 134 -11.94 -24.33 -10.99
N LEU A 135 -12.73 -23.31 -10.62
CA LEU A 135 -12.67 -22.68 -9.29
C LEU A 135 -12.75 -23.70 -8.14
N ASP A 136 -13.82 -24.51 -8.09
CA ASP A 136 -13.99 -25.50 -7.03
C ASP A 136 -13.06 -26.71 -7.18
N LYS A 137 -12.94 -27.24 -8.41
CA LYS A 137 -12.16 -28.44 -8.72
C LYS A 137 -10.69 -28.28 -8.34
N ASP A 138 -10.11 -27.13 -8.67
CA ASP A 138 -8.69 -26.83 -8.47
C ASP A 138 -8.48 -25.96 -7.21
N LYS A 139 -9.55 -25.65 -6.47
CA LYS A 139 -9.55 -24.84 -5.23
C LYS A 139 -8.92 -23.45 -5.42
N LEU A 140 -9.24 -22.80 -6.54
CA LEU A 140 -8.65 -21.53 -6.98
C LEU A 140 -9.36 -20.34 -6.34
N VAL A 141 -8.65 -19.62 -5.47
CA VAL A 141 -9.15 -18.43 -4.79
C VAL A 141 -8.70 -17.19 -5.54
N GLY A 142 -9.66 -16.32 -5.84
CA GLY A 142 -9.46 -15.03 -6.48
C GLY A 142 -9.56 -13.86 -5.52
N THR A 143 -9.12 -12.68 -5.93
CA THR A 143 -9.36 -11.43 -5.20
C THR A 143 -9.37 -10.21 -6.13
N LEU A 144 -9.81 -9.06 -5.60
CA LEU A 144 -9.81 -7.76 -6.27
C LEU A 144 -8.68 -6.88 -5.71
N SER A 145 -8.00 -6.14 -6.58
CA SER A 145 -6.98 -5.14 -6.21
C SER A 145 -7.24 -3.80 -6.90
N TYR A 146 -8.08 -2.99 -6.26
CA TYR A 146 -8.49 -1.69 -6.80
C TYR A 146 -7.83 -0.53 -6.04
N SER A 147 -7.87 -0.59 -4.70
CA SER A 147 -7.29 0.43 -3.81
C SER A 147 -5.89 0.86 -4.25
N ASP A 148 -5.61 2.15 -4.16
CA ASP A 148 -4.33 2.76 -4.52
C ASP A 148 -3.63 3.30 -3.25
N PRO A 149 -2.30 3.28 -3.15
CA PRO A 149 -1.57 3.87 -2.02
C PRO A 149 -1.83 5.35 -1.80
N VAL A 150 -2.08 6.12 -2.86
CA VAL A 150 -2.28 7.56 -2.75
C VAL A 150 -3.73 7.90 -2.38
N THR A 151 -4.71 7.17 -2.91
CA THR A 151 -6.13 7.53 -2.79
C THR A 151 -6.93 6.60 -1.88
N GLY A 152 -6.35 5.47 -1.47
CA GLY A 152 -6.89 4.52 -0.51
C GLY A 152 -8.23 3.95 -0.96
N GLY A 153 -9.30 4.30 -0.23
CA GLY A 153 -10.67 3.87 -0.51
C GLY A 153 -11.34 4.59 -1.68
N HIS A 154 -10.76 5.67 -2.21
CA HIS A 154 -11.20 6.31 -3.46
C HIS A 154 -10.56 5.57 -4.66
N PHE A 155 -10.80 4.26 -4.72
CA PHE A 155 -10.11 3.35 -5.64
C PHE A 155 -10.37 3.68 -7.12
N TRP A 156 -11.40 4.47 -7.41
CA TRP A 156 -11.69 5.04 -8.73
C TRP A 156 -10.67 6.09 -9.21
N PHE A 157 -9.72 6.49 -8.35
CA PHE A 157 -8.56 7.31 -8.71
C PHE A 157 -7.26 6.52 -8.52
N PRO A 158 -6.92 5.57 -9.42
CA PRO A 158 -5.71 4.74 -9.29
C PRO A 158 -4.44 5.52 -9.69
N MET A 159 -4.10 6.57 -8.95
CA MET A 159 -3.04 7.53 -9.27
C MET A 159 -1.63 6.94 -9.34
N SER A 160 -1.38 5.84 -8.63
CA SER A 160 -0.07 5.19 -8.59
C SER A 160 0.07 4.14 -9.70
N SER A 161 -1.01 3.80 -10.40
CA SER A 161 -1.04 2.68 -11.35
C SER A 161 -1.01 3.20 -12.80
N LYS A 162 -0.32 2.48 -13.68
CA LYS A 162 -0.16 2.84 -15.10
C LYS A 162 -0.34 1.63 -16.00
N VAL A 163 -0.86 1.84 -17.20
CA VAL A 163 -0.88 0.83 -18.26
C VAL A 163 -0.81 1.52 -19.62
N GLN A 164 -0.17 0.87 -20.60
CA GLN A 164 -0.08 1.35 -21.98
C GLN A 164 -0.01 0.21 -22.99
N TYR A 165 -0.41 0.46 -24.23
CA TYR A 165 -0.15 -0.45 -25.34
C TYR A 165 1.34 -0.49 -25.66
N VAL A 166 1.89 -1.69 -25.83
CA VAL A 166 3.21 -1.92 -26.42
C VAL A 166 3.07 -2.14 -27.92
N ASP A 167 2.06 -2.90 -28.31
CA ASP A 167 1.66 -3.16 -29.69
C ASP A 167 0.15 -3.48 -29.73
N LYS A 168 -0.35 -3.98 -30.87
CA LYS A 168 -1.77 -4.28 -31.07
C LYS A 168 -2.31 -5.42 -30.20
N GLU A 169 -1.45 -6.25 -29.63
CA GLU A 169 -1.83 -7.43 -28.85
C GLU A 169 -1.20 -7.44 -27.45
N THR A 170 -0.36 -6.47 -27.10
CA THR A 170 0.42 -6.48 -25.86
C THR A 170 0.29 -5.15 -25.13
N ILE A 171 0.15 -5.22 -23.80
CA ILE A 171 0.16 -4.09 -22.87
C ILE A 171 1.32 -4.22 -21.90
N GLN A 172 1.77 -3.10 -21.35
CA GLN A 172 2.67 -3.03 -20.21
C GLN A 172 1.93 -2.40 -19.05
N LEU A 173 1.89 -3.08 -17.89
CA LEU A 173 1.12 -2.68 -16.72
C LEU A 173 2.01 -2.58 -15.49
N LEU A 174 1.73 -1.55 -14.68
CA LEU A 174 2.21 -1.36 -13.32
C LEU A 174 1.02 -1.07 -12.39
N LYS A 175 0.82 -1.91 -11.36
CA LYS A 175 -0.18 -1.69 -10.30
C LYS A 175 0.50 -1.65 -8.95
N PHE A 176 0.21 -0.63 -8.16
CA PHE A 176 0.42 -0.63 -6.71
C PHE A 176 -0.93 -0.73 -6.00
N GLY A 177 -1.12 -1.76 -5.20
CA GLY A 177 -2.28 -1.94 -4.31
C GLY A 177 -1.88 -1.64 -2.87
N SER A 178 -2.72 -0.90 -2.14
CA SER A 178 -2.47 -0.56 -0.73
C SER A 178 -3.08 -1.53 0.28
N TRP A 179 -4.30 -2.00 0.01
CA TRP A 179 -5.05 -2.87 0.92
C TRP A 179 -5.72 -4.03 0.15
N CYS A 180 -4.91 -4.93 -0.43
CA CYS A 180 -5.46 -6.06 -1.17
C CYS A 180 -5.63 -7.27 -0.26
N THR A 181 -6.88 -7.59 0.10
CA THR A 181 -7.22 -8.84 0.79
C THR A 181 -6.74 -10.03 -0.03
N SER A 182 -6.12 -11.02 0.63
CA SER A 182 -5.47 -12.16 -0.01
C SER A 182 -4.22 -11.81 -0.85
N ALA A 183 -3.58 -10.67 -0.59
CA ALA A 183 -2.30 -10.32 -1.23
C ALA A 183 -1.29 -11.46 -1.02
N GLY A 184 -0.59 -11.84 -2.10
CA GLY A 184 0.37 -12.95 -2.14
C GLY A 184 -0.21 -14.36 -1.92
N ASN A 185 -1.47 -14.46 -1.50
CA ASN A 185 -2.12 -15.70 -1.13
C ASN A 185 -3.10 -16.18 -2.20
N ALA A 186 -3.85 -15.29 -2.84
CA ALA A 186 -4.77 -15.62 -3.93
C ALA A 186 -4.04 -16.24 -5.13
N ASP A 187 -4.75 -17.08 -5.85
CA ASP A 187 -4.26 -17.81 -7.02
C ASP A 187 -4.41 -16.98 -8.31
N TRP A 188 -5.36 -16.04 -8.31
CA TRP A 188 -5.59 -15.07 -9.37
C TRP A 188 -6.15 -13.75 -8.82
N TYR A 189 -5.96 -12.68 -9.58
CA TYR A 189 -6.26 -11.31 -9.20
C TYR A 189 -7.00 -10.61 -10.33
N VAL A 190 -8.03 -9.86 -9.97
CA VAL A 190 -8.66 -8.87 -10.85
C VAL A 190 -8.16 -7.51 -10.41
N VAL A 191 -7.43 -6.84 -11.30
CA VAL A 191 -6.71 -5.60 -11.00
C VAL A 191 -7.31 -4.48 -11.81
N GLN A 192 -7.62 -3.36 -11.16
CA GLN A 192 -8.08 -2.14 -11.83
C GLN A 192 -6.92 -1.15 -11.97
N THR A 193 -6.79 -0.58 -13.16
CA THR A 193 -5.93 0.57 -13.45
C THR A 193 -6.68 1.56 -14.34
N ILE A 194 -6.03 2.68 -14.68
CA ILE A 194 -6.42 3.46 -15.86
C ILE A 194 -6.48 2.57 -17.12
N SER A 195 -7.18 2.98 -18.17
CA SER A 195 -7.13 2.27 -19.47
C SER A 195 -5.83 2.54 -20.23
N PRO A 196 -5.43 1.67 -21.19
CA PRO A 196 -4.20 1.88 -21.97
C PRO A 196 -4.19 3.16 -22.83
N ASP A 197 -5.36 3.69 -23.15
CA ASP A 197 -5.59 4.93 -23.91
C ASP A 197 -6.04 6.10 -23.01
N TYR A 198 -5.71 6.03 -21.72
CA TYR A 198 -6.15 6.99 -20.72
C TYR A 198 -5.66 8.42 -21.02
N GLY A 199 -6.61 9.29 -21.36
CA GLY A 199 -6.40 10.71 -21.65
C GLY A 199 -6.68 11.66 -20.48
N GLY A 200 -6.63 11.18 -19.23
CA GLY A 200 -6.90 12.00 -18.04
C GLY A 200 -8.32 11.89 -17.46
N ASP A 201 -9.23 11.19 -18.13
CA ASP A 201 -10.59 10.93 -17.65
C ASP A 201 -10.63 9.65 -16.79
N TYR A 202 -10.76 9.80 -15.47
CA TYR A 202 -10.84 8.68 -14.52
C TYR A 202 -12.12 7.85 -14.64
N SER A 203 -13.06 8.20 -15.52
CA SER A 203 -14.12 7.29 -15.92
C SER A 203 -13.65 6.19 -16.88
N ASN A 204 -12.50 6.38 -17.55
CA ASN A 204 -11.87 5.42 -18.46
C ASN A 204 -10.86 4.52 -17.71
N LEU A 205 -11.38 3.56 -16.94
CA LEU A 205 -10.59 2.56 -16.23
C LEU A 205 -10.71 1.19 -16.90
N SER A 206 -9.73 0.31 -16.72
CA SER A 206 -9.76 -1.05 -17.24
C SER A 206 -9.39 -2.07 -16.16
N CYS A 207 -9.91 -3.29 -16.29
CA CYS A 207 -9.59 -4.41 -15.40
C CYS A 207 -8.73 -5.45 -16.12
N PHE A 208 -7.84 -6.12 -15.37
CA PHE A 208 -6.89 -7.10 -15.90
C PHE A 208 -6.83 -8.35 -15.02
N LEU A 209 -6.72 -9.52 -15.65
CA LEU A 209 -6.55 -10.81 -14.99
C LEU A 209 -5.06 -11.14 -14.83
N ILE A 210 -4.62 -11.23 -13.58
CA ILE A 210 -3.22 -11.49 -13.21
C ILE A 210 -3.15 -12.76 -12.35
N TYR A 211 -2.12 -13.59 -12.55
CA TYR A 211 -1.90 -14.81 -11.77
C TYR A 211 -0.87 -14.59 -10.66
N LYS A 212 -0.90 -15.48 -9.68
CA LYS A 212 -0.11 -15.38 -8.44
C LYS A 212 1.39 -15.17 -8.63
N ASP A 213 1.99 -15.85 -9.60
CA ASP A 213 3.42 -15.78 -9.92
C ASP A 213 3.83 -14.44 -10.57
N GLU A 214 2.85 -13.67 -11.02
CA GLU A 214 3.02 -12.34 -11.63
C GLU A 214 2.87 -11.20 -10.58
N VAL A 215 2.70 -11.55 -9.29
CA VAL A 215 2.45 -10.60 -8.18
C VAL A 215 3.61 -10.60 -7.18
N ARG A 216 4.09 -9.41 -6.83
CA ARG A 216 4.96 -9.18 -5.66
C ARG A 216 4.12 -8.63 -4.53
N ALA A 217 3.88 -9.40 -3.49
CA ALA A 217 3.14 -8.96 -2.31
C ALA A 217 4.02 -9.01 -1.06
N ASN A 218 3.82 -8.05 -0.16
CA ASN A 218 4.46 -8.07 1.15
C ASN A 218 3.43 -8.53 2.18
N THR A 219 3.31 -9.85 2.34
CA THR A 219 2.39 -10.48 3.30
C THR A 219 2.87 -10.35 4.74
N ASP A 220 4.16 -10.14 4.87
CA ASP A 220 4.93 -10.25 6.10
C ASP A 220 4.71 -9.05 7.05
N ASP A 221 4.35 -7.90 6.50
CA ASP A 221 4.13 -6.66 7.25
C ASP A 221 2.66 -6.45 7.66
N TRP A 222 1.79 -7.47 7.48
CA TRP A 222 0.37 -7.37 7.86
C TRP A 222 0.19 -7.42 9.38
N GLN A 223 0.00 -6.25 10.00
CA GLN A 223 -0.37 -6.09 11.40
C GLN A 223 -1.58 -5.16 11.53
N ALA A 224 -2.76 -5.75 11.67
CA ALA A 224 -4.02 -5.01 11.81
C ALA A 224 -4.64 -5.22 13.19
N LEU A 225 -5.58 -4.33 13.54
CA LEU A 225 -6.39 -4.45 14.75
C LEU A 225 -7.24 -5.73 14.75
N GLY A 226 -7.79 -6.11 13.61
CA GLY A 226 -8.62 -7.30 13.40
C GLY A 226 -8.47 -7.83 11.98
N MET A 227 -9.27 -8.82 11.61
CA MET A 227 -9.21 -9.52 10.33
C MET A 227 -7.85 -10.16 10.05
N HIS A 228 -7.13 -10.61 11.09
CA HIS A 228 -5.74 -11.05 10.99
C HIS A 228 -5.49 -12.13 9.91
N GLY A 229 -6.45 -13.03 9.69
CA GLY A 229 -6.33 -14.08 8.67
C GLY A 229 -6.56 -13.62 7.23
N ASN A 230 -7.04 -12.40 6.95
CA ASN A 230 -7.41 -12.02 5.59
C ASN A 230 -6.20 -11.61 4.72
N MET A 231 -5.04 -11.37 5.34
CA MET A 231 -3.79 -10.97 4.68
C MET A 231 -3.96 -9.79 3.72
N SER A 232 -4.51 -8.68 4.21
CA SER A 232 -4.81 -7.48 3.40
C SER A 232 -3.63 -6.52 3.23
N GLY A 233 -2.49 -7.04 2.78
CA GLY A 233 -1.24 -6.28 2.58
C GLY A 233 -1.14 -5.55 1.23
N PRO A 234 -0.07 -4.76 1.04
CA PRO A 234 0.22 -4.13 -0.24
C PRO A 234 0.67 -5.16 -1.28
N LEU A 235 0.38 -4.88 -2.55
CA LEU A 235 0.86 -5.67 -3.69
C LEU A 235 1.37 -4.80 -4.83
N VAL A 236 2.29 -5.34 -5.61
CA VAL A 236 2.86 -4.74 -6.81
C VAL A 236 2.80 -5.73 -7.95
N ILE A 237 2.28 -5.29 -9.09
CA ILE A 237 2.27 -6.07 -10.34
C ILE A 237 2.96 -5.24 -11.39
N GLU A 238 3.87 -5.87 -12.12
CA GLU A 238 4.67 -5.23 -13.15
C GLU A 238 4.96 -6.24 -14.25
N GLY A 239 4.69 -5.89 -15.50
CA GLY A 239 5.07 -6.75 -16.61
C GLY A 239 4.44 -6.36 -17.95
N LYS A 240 4.81 -7.13 -18.97
CA LYS A 240 4.20 -7.10 -20.30
C LYS A 240 3.25 -8.28 -20.45
N PHE A 241 2.00 -8.00 -20.78
CA PHE A 241 0.91 -8.97 -20.85
C PHE A 241 0.21 -8.89 -22.20
N ASN A 242 -0.32 -10.00 -22.70
CA ASN A 242 -1.16 -9.97 -23.89
C ASN A 242 -2.53 -9.36 -23.58
N LEU A 243 -3.19 -8.73 -24.56
CA LEU A 243 -4.51 -8.11 -24.44
C LEU A 243 -5.61 -9.10 -24.07
N ASP A 244 -5.42 -10.39 -24.31
CA ASP A 244 -6.34 -11.43 -23.84
C ASP A 244 -6.42 -11.54 -22.30
N ARG A 245 -5.54 -10.83 -21.58
CA ARG A 245 -5.56 -10.64 -20.11
C ARG A 245 -6.45 -9.47 -19.68
N MET A 246 -6.82 -8.58 -20.59
CA MET A 246 -7.77 -7.51 -20.30
C MET A 246 -9.16 -8.12 -20.08
N ILE A 247 -9.82 -7.69 -19.02
CA ILE A 247 -11.15 -8.15 -18.64
C ILE A 247 -12.13 -7.10 -19.18
N GLY A 248 -12.85 -7.44 -20.24
CA GLY A 248 -13.75 -6.52 -20.95
C GLY A 248 -13.02 -5.60 -21.95
N PRO A 249 -13.75 -4.73 -22.67
CA PRO A 249 -13.13 -3.74 -23.55
C PRO A 249 -12.44 -2.63 -22.74
N PRO A 250 -11.51 -1.86 -23.36
CA PRO A 250 -10.95 -0.66 -22.74
C PRO A 250 -12.04 0.27 -22.19
N GLY A 251 -11.87 0.76 -20.97
CA GLY A 251 -12.81 1.66 -20.28
C GLY A 251 -13.93 0.99 -19.48
N ASP A 252 -14.06 -0.34 -19.54
CA ASP A 252 -15.12 -1.08 -18.84
C ASP A 252 -14.81 -1.38 -17.36
N GLY A 253 -13.67 -0.95 -16.84
CA GLY A 253 -13.21 -1.20 -15.47
C GLY A 253 -13.96 -0.40 -14.39
N ARG A 254 -14.77 0.59 -14.77
CA ARG A 254 -15.53 1.50 -13.86
C ARG A 254 -16.56 0.79 -12.97
N MET A 255 -17.03 -0.38 -13.39
CA MET A 255 -18.18 -1.00 -12.74
C MET A 255 -17.77 -1.88 -11.54
N ASP A 256 -18.00 -1.37 -10.32
CA ASP A 256 -17.90 -2.12 -9.06
C ASP A 256 -19.25 -2.78 -8.76
N TYR A 257 -19.20 -4.07 -8.41
CA TYR A 257 -20.40 -4.92 -8.28
C TYR A 257 -20.43 -5.73 -6.99
N PHE A 258 -19.45 -5.54 -6.11
CA PHE A 258 -19.19 -6.52 -5.07
C PHE A 258 -19.09 -5.98 -3.64
N GLY A 259 -18.86 -4.67 -3.47
CA GLY A 259 -19.05 -4.01 -2.19
C GLY A 259 -20.50 -4.05 -1.66
N ASP A 260 -21.46 -4.39 -2.53
CA ASP A 260 -22.89 -4.11 -2.35
C ASP A 260 -23.67 -5.13 -1.49
N CYS A 261 -23.23 -6.39 -1.42
CA CYS A 261 -24.09 -7.47 -0.93
C CYS A 261 -23.93 -7.81 0.56
N THR A 262 -22.86 -7.38 1.24
CA THR A 262 -22.36 -8.10 2.42
C THR A 262 -22.72 -7.52 3.80
N ALA A 263 -23.51 -6.45 3.88
CA ALA A 263 -23.45 -5.61 5.08
C ALA A 263 -24.83 -5.39 5.73
N ASP A 264 -25.31 -6.25 6.65
CA ASP A 264 -26.14 -5.96 7.86
C ASP A 264 -26.94 -7.18 8.35
N THR A 265 -27.35 -7.27 9.64
CA THR A 265 -27.79 -8.59 10.16
C THR A 265 -29.07 -8.68 11.01
N ASN A 266 -30.03 -7.75 11.03
CA ASN A 266 -31.45 -8.18 11.23
C ASN A 266 -32.47 -7.21 10.61
N SER A 267 -32.43 -5.92 10.91
CA SER A 267 -33.27 -4.93 10.22
C SER A 267 -32.78 -4.64 8.81
N SER A 268 -31.47 -4.60 8.60
CA SER A 268 -30.92 -4.55 7.26
C SER A 268 -30.53 -5.90 6.72
N ARG A 269 -30.71 -7.00 7.46
CA ARG A 269 -30.86 -8.30 6.82
C ARG A 269 -32.14 -8.33 5.99
N ALA A 270 -33.26 -7.88 6.56
CA ALA A 270 -34.51 -7.73 5.81
C ALA A 270 -34.36 -6.76 4.64
N PHE A 271 -33.76 -5.57 4.87
CA PHE A 271 -33.50 -4.62 3.78
C PHE A 271 -32.53 -5.18 2.73
N THR A 272 -31.41 -5.81 3.12
CA THR A 272 -30.46 -6.47 2.21
C THR A 272 -31.15 -7.57 1.42
N PHE A 273 -31.89 -8.49 2.05
CA PHE A 273 -32.59 -9.54 1.32
C PHE A 273 -33.67 -8.98 0.39
N MET A 274 -34.35 -7.90 0.77
CA MET A 274 -35.27 -7.19 -0.13
C MET A 274 -34.53 -6.53 -1.30
N MET A 275 -33.35 -5.93 -1.07
CA MET A 275 -32.50 -5.37 -2.12
C MET A 275 -31.90 -6.48 -3.00
N CYS A 276 -31.54 -7.63 -2.45
CA CYS A 276 -31.12 -8.82 -3.20
C CYS A 276 -32.27 -9.37 -4.05
N GLN A 277 -33.50 -9.43 -3.53
CA GLN A 277 -34.68 -9.78 -4.33
C GLN A 277 -34.94 -8.76 -5.45
N ALA A 278 -34.73 -7.47 -5.17
CA ALA A 278 -34.83 -6.43 -6.20
C ALA A 278 -33.74 -6.60 -7.26
N LEU A 279 -32.50 -6.92 -6.87
CA LEU A 279 -31.40 -7.25 -7.79
C LEU A 279 -31.74 -8.51 -8.59
N ASP A 280 -32.20 -9.59 -7.97
CA ASP A 280 -32.58 -10.84 -8.64
C ASP A 280 -33.72 -10.59 -9.63
N THR A 281 -34.72 -9.78 -9.27
CA THR A 281 -35.81 -9.38 -10.17
C THR A 281 -35.28 -8.57 -11.36
N ASN A 282 -34.42 -7.58 -11.11
CA ASN A 282 -33.85 -6.70 -12.13
C ASN A 282 -32.84 -7.40 -13.05
N THR A 283 -32.29 -8.54 -12.62
CA THR A 283 -31.26 -9.30 -13.34
C THR A 283 -31.77 -10.64 -13.87
N ASN A 284 -33.09 -10.89 -13.81
CA ASN A 284 -33.70 -12.17 -14.19
C ASN A 284 -33.04 -13.38 -13.48
N ASN A 285 -32.90 -13.30 -12.16
CA ASN A 285 -32.19 -14.25 -11.31
C ASN A 285 -30.73 -14.45 -11.72
N ASN A 286 -29.99 -13.34 -11.85
CA ASN A 286 -28.56 -13.35 -12.19
C ASN A 286 -28.27 -13.98 -13.57
N ASP A 287 -29.16 -13.78 -14.55
CA ASP A 287 -28.96 -14.19 -15.93
C ASP A 287 -27.89 -13.32 -16.59
N TRP A 288 -26.67 -13.85 -16.62
CA TRP A 288 -25.52 -13.14 -17.18
C TRP A 288 -25.64 -12.90 -18.69
N SER A 289 -26.49 -13.62 -19.42
CA SER A 289 -26.66 -13.42 -20.88
C SER A 289 -27.20 -12.03 -21.23
N LEU A 290 -27.88 -11.37 -20.29
CA LEU A 290 -28.39 -10.00 -20.42
C LEU A 290 -27.27 -8.96 -20.60
N TYR A 291 -26.04 -9.26 -20.14
CA TYR A 291 -24.90 -8.33 -20.20
C TYR A 291 -24.11 -8.40 -21.51
N THR A 292 -24.63 -9.10 -22.53
CA THR A 292 -24.15 -8.95 -23.91
C THR A 292 -24.33 -7.51 -24.43
N ASP A 293 -25.32 -6.76 -23.91
CA ASP A 293 -25.41 -5.31 -24.06
C ASP A 293 -24.77 -4.60 -22.85
N LEU A 294 -23.59 -4.03 -23.06
CA LEU A 294 -22.83 -3.32 -22.03
C LEU A 294 -23.54 -2.06 -21.49
N LYS A 295 -24.59 -1.58 -22.16
CA LYS A 295 -25.42 -0.44 -21.69
C LYS A 295 -26.46 -0.87 -20.66
N PHE A 296 -26.69 -2.16 -20.47
CA PHE A 296 -27.64 -2.67 -19.50
C PHE A 296 -27.09 -2.54 -18.07
N GLN A 297 -27.51 -1.50 -17.35
CA GLN A 297 -27.01 -1.15 -16.01
C GLN A 297 -28.05 -1.42 -14.89
N ALA A 298 -28.68 -2.59 -14.91
CA ALA A 298 -29.78 -2.93 -13.98
C ALA A 298 -29.45 -2.81 -12.49
N ARG A 299 -28.17 -2.92 -12.11
CA ARG A 299 -27.69 -2.86 -10.72
C ARG A 299 -27.36 -1.43 -10.26
N ALA A 300 -26.94 -0.55 -11.17
CA ALA A 300 -26.49 0.81 -10.85
C ALA A 300 -27.62 1.69 -10.27
N GLN A 301 -28.87 1.42 -10.65
CA GLN A 301 -30.06 2.15 -10.19
C GLN A 301 -30.33 1.98 -8.68
N LEU A 302 -29.72 0.97 -8.03
CA LEU A 302 -29.95 0.64 -6.64
C LEU A 302 -28.80 1.11 -5.70
N PHE A 303 -27.74 1.70 -6.24
CA PHE A 303 -26.53 2.08 -5.48
C PHE A 303 -26.80 2.95 -4.26
N HIS A 304 -27.71 3.93 -4.37
CA HIS A 304 -28.06 4.79 -3.24
C HIS A 304 -28.62 4.01 -2.03
N TRP A 305 -29.41 2.98 -2.29
CA TRP A 305 -29.98 2.12 -1.26
C TRP A 305 -28.95 1.14 -0.69
N LEU A 306 -28.06 0.63 -1.54
CA LEU A 306 -26.98 -0.27 -1.15
C LEU A 306 -25.96 0.44 -0.24
N PHE A 307 -25.60 1.70 -0.52
CA PHE A 307 -24.73 2.47 0.37
C PHE A 307 -25.34 2.71 1.76
N GLN A 308 -26.64 2.99 1.83
CA GLN A 308 -27.34 3.13 3.12
C GLN A 308 -27.32 1.82 3.91
N THR A 309 -27.50 0.69 3.22
CA THR A 309 -27.39 -0.66 3.79
C THR A 309 -26.02 -0.85 4.45
N LYS A 310 -24.92 -0.62 3.69
CA LYS A 310 -23.56 -0.77 4.23
C LYS A 310 -23.27 0.15 5.41
N PHE A 311 -23.74 1.40 5.35
CA PHE A 311 -23.55 2.36 6.43
C PHE A 311 -24.20 1.89 7.73
N ILE A 312 -25.47 1.48 7.66
CA ILE A 312 -26.24 1.01 8.82
C ILE A 312 -25.56 -0.23 9.41
N ALA A 313 -24.98 -1.09 8.57
CA ALA A 313 -24.38 -2.33 8.99
C ALA A 313 -23.07 -2.21 9.72
N ALA A 314 -22.14 -1.49 9.10
CA ALA A 314 -20.87 -1.20 9.71
C ALA A 314 -21.08 -0.49 11.06
N LYS A 315 -22.08 0.40 11.13
CA LYS A 315 -22.46 1.06 12.38
C LYS A 315 -23.04 0.08 13.40
N ASN A 316 -24.00 -0.75 13.01
CA ASN A 316 -24.70 -1.66 13.91
C ASN A 316 -23.76 -2.72 14.47
N VAL A 317 -23.00 -3.42 13.61
CA VAL A 317 -22.09 -4.49 14.06
C VAL A 317 -21.03 -3.95 15.01
N SER A 318 -20.51 -2.75 14.75
CA SER A 318 -19.57 -2.10 15.66
C SER A 318 -20.21 -1.71 16.99
N THR A 319 -21.49 -1.30 17.00
CA THR A 319 -22.19 -0.91 18.24
C THR A 319 -22.56 -2.12 19.08
N VAL A 320 -23.06 -3.18 18.42
CA VAL A 320 -23.49 -4.41 19.07
C VAL A 320 -22.31 -5.17 19.64
N SER A 321 -21.23 -5.34 18.87
CA SER A 321 -20.02 -6.01 19.37
C SER A 321 -19.39 -5.29 20.57
N ASP A 322 -19.39 -3.96 20.55
CA ASP A 322 -18.92 -3.12 21.68
C ASP A 322 -19.81 -3.31 22.91
N THR A 323 -21.14 -3.28 22.71
CA THR A 323 -22.12 -3.53 23.78
C THR A 323 -22.00 -4.94 24.37
N MET A 324 -21.76 -5.96 23.53
CA MET A 324 -21.54 -7.34 23.97
C MET A 324 -20.30 -7.45 24.86
N LEU A 325 -19.23 -6.72 24.52
CA LEU A 325 -18.01 -6.68 25.33
C LEU A 325 -18.29 -6.01 26.68
N HIS A 326 -18.98 -4.87 26.70
CA HIS A 326 -19.41 -4.22 27.95
C HIS A 326 -20.29 -5.12 28.81
N ALA A 327 -21.27 -5.82 28.23
CA ALA A 327 -22.16 -6.72 28.94
C ALA A 327 -21.43 -7.89 29.62
N CYS A 328 -20.27 -8.29 29.09
CA CYS A 328 -19.46 -9.38 29.64
C CYS A 328 -18.40 -8.91 30.65
N GLY A 329 -18.28 -7.60 30.90
CA GLY A 329 -17.28 -6.99 31.78
C GLY A 329 -15.85 -7.42 31.43
N GLY A 330 -14.97 -7.51 32.44
CA GLY A 330 -13.57 -7.91 32.23
C GLY A 330 -13.37 -9.30 31.59
N THR A 331 -14.39 -10.18 31.61
CA THR A 331 -14.34 -11.48 30.93
C THR A 331 -14.51 -11.33 29.42
N GLY A 332 -15.22 -10.30 28.95
CA GLY A 332 -15.33 -9.95 27.53
C GLY A 332 -13.98 -9.61 26.89
N TYR A 333 -13.04 -9.13 27.70
CA TYR A 333 -11.67 -8.76 27.30
C TYR A 333 -10.73 -9.96 27.15
N LYS A 334 -11.15 -11.16 27.60
CA LYS A 334 -10.35 -12.37 27.54
C LYS A 334 -10.46 -13.01 26.15
N ILE A 335 -9.32 -13.30 25.53
CA ILE A 335 -9.23 -13.89 24.19
C ILE A 335 -9.94 -15.26 24.10
N GLU A 336 -10.09 -15.99 25.20
CA GLU A 336 -10.78 -17.29 25.23
C GLU A 336 -12.28 -17.16 24.93
N LEU A 337 -12.88 -16.00 25.20
CA LEU A 337 -14.29 -15.76 24.95
C LEU A 337 -14.54 -15.39 23.47
N GLY A 338 -13.54 -14.82 22.79
CA GLY A 338 -13.58 -14.46 21.37
C GLY A 338 -14.46 -13.25 21.03
N LEU A 339 -15.03 -12.57 22.02
CA LEU A 339 -15.85 -11.37 21.80
C LEU A 339 -15.02 -10.17 21.37
N GLU A 340 -13.84 -10.01 21.95
CA GLU A 340 -12.89 -8.97 21.57
C GLU A 340 -12.49 -9.07 20.09
N ARG A 341 -12.32 -10.29 19.57
CA ARG A 341 -12.09 -10.53 18.13
C ARG A 341 -13.24 -10.06 17.27
N LEU A 342 -14.48 -10.34 17.65
CA LEU A 342 -15.66 -9.88 16.91
C LEU A 342 -15.71 -8.34 16.87
N LEU A 343 -15.35 -7.68 17.96
CA LEU A 343 -15.25 -6.21 18.01
C LEU A 343 -14.15 -5.68 17.09
N ARG A 344 -12.95 -6.26 17.14
CA ARG A 344 -11.81 -5.88 16.30
C ARG A 344 -12.12 -6.06 14.81
N ASP A 345 -12.69 -7.21 14.45
CA ASP A 345 -13.11 -7.52 13.08
C ASP A 345 -14.24 -6.56 12.62
N ALA A 346 -15.23 -6.30 13.46
CA ALA A 346 -16.36 -5.41 13.16
C ALA A 346 -15.93 -3.99 12.77
N LYS A 347 -14.84 -3.46 13.35
CA LYS A 347 -14.35 -2.10 13.06
C LYS A 347 -13.88 -1.92 11.62
N ALA A 348 -13.43 -3.00 10.96
CA ALA A 348 -13.01 -2.94 9.57
C ALA A 348 -14.11 -2.39 8.64
N GLY A 349 -15.37 -2.75 8.87
CA GLY A 349 -16.51 -2.27 8.08
C GLY A 349 -16.69 -0.76 8.09
N TRP A 350 -16.19 -0.06 9.11
CA TRP A 350 -16.31 1.41 9.20
C TRP A 350 -15.38 2.14 8.22
N VAL A 351 -14.17 1.60 8.04
CA VAL A 351 -13.08 2.21 7.29
C VAL A 351 -12.91 1.62 5.89
N MET A 352 -13.30 0.36 5.69
CA MET A 352 -13.27 -0.29 4.38
C MET A 352 -14.15 0.48 3.39
N GLY A 353 -13.64 0.57 2.16
CA GLY A 353 -14.15 1.46 1.13
C GLY A 353 -15.56 1.09 0.64
N PRO A 354 -16.43 2.09 0.40
CA PRO A 354 -16.28 3.48 0.84
C PRO A 354 -16.48 3.60 2.36
N SER A 355 -15.70 4.46 3.02
CA SER A 355 -15.83 4.68 4.46
C SER A 355 -17.21 5.24 4.82
N ASN A 356 -17.61 5.09 6.08
CA ASN A 356 -18.92 5.58 6.51
C ASN A 356 -19.06 7.11 6.37
N GLU A 357 -17.97 7.86 6.48
CA GLU A 357 -17.94 9.31 6.27
C GLU A 357 -18.17 9.66 4.79
N VAL A 358 -17.54 8.93 3.87
CA VAL A 358 -17.75 9.08 2.42
C VAL A 358 -19.20 8.74 2.06
N ILE A 359 -19.75 7.65 2.62
CA ILE A 359 -21.14 7.27 2.37
C ILE A 359 -22.14 8.33 2.84
N ARG A 360 -21.93 8.90 4.03
CA ARG A 360 -22.80 10.00 4.52
C ARG A 360 -22.83 11.17 3.54
N GLN A 361 -21.69 11.50 2.93
CA GLN A 361 -21.63 12.56 1.92
C GLN A 361 -22.37 12.17 0.64
N ILE A 362 -22.15 10.95 0.11
CA ILE A 362 -22.81 10.46 -1.10
C ILE A 362 -24.33 10.41 -0.92
N VAL A 363 -24.80 9.77 0.15
CA VAL A 363 -26.24 9.63 0.44
C VAL A 363 -26.85 11.00 0.71
N GLY A 364 -26.18 11.87 1.47
CA GLY A 364 -26.66 13.22 1.77
C GLY A 364 -26.80 14.09 0.53
N LYS A 365 -25.79 14.12 -0.34
CA LYS A 365 -25.86 14.83 -1.63
C LYS A 365 -26.98 14.29 -2.50
N PHE A 366 -27.12 12.97 -2.60
CA PHE A 366 -28.13 12.32 -3.44
C PHE A 366 -29.54 12.72 -3.01
N VAL A 367 -29.82 12.68 -1.70
CA VAL A 367 -31.14 13.04 -1.15
C VAL A 367 -31.43 14.53 -1.30
N LEU A 368 -30.44 15.40 -1.06
CA LEU A 368 -30.65 16.85 -1.04
C LEU A 368 -30.65 17.48 -2.44
N LEU A 369 -29.86 16.93 -3.36
CA LEU A 369 -29.53 17.56 -4.65
C LEU A 369 -29.85 16.67 -5.86
N GLY A 370 -30.31 15.43 -5.64
CA GLY A 370 -30.67 14.47 -6.69
C GLY A 370 -29.49 13.61 -7.17
N PRO A 371 -29.76 12.55 -7.96
CA PRO A 371 -28.74 11.60 -8.44
C PRO A 371 -27.64 12.27 -9.28
N GLU A 372 -27.99 13.26 -10.10
CA GLU A 372 -27.07 14.01 -10.97
C GLU A 372 -26.01 14.78 -10.18
N SER A 373 -26.25 15.06 -8.89
CA SER A 373 -25.30 15.77 -8.02
C SER A 373 -24.11 14.91 -7.59
N ILE A 374 -24.20 13.59 -7.81
CA ILE A 374 -23.15 12.67 -7.42
C ILE A 374 -22.17 12.50 -8.57
N ASP A 375 -21.12 13.30 -8.52
CA ASP A 375 -19.96 13.10 -9.37
C ASP A 375 -19.01 12.09 -8.72
N PHE A 376 -19.29 10.80 -8.92
CA PHE A 376 -18.43 9.74 -8.41
C PHE A 376 -17.00 9.79 -9.00
N TRP A 377 -16.78 10.52 -10.10
CA TRP A 377 -15.52 10.48 -10.85
C TRP A 377 -14.86 11.87 -10.97
N ASP A 378 -15.36 12.86 -10.24
CA ASP A 378 -14.96 14.28 -10.32
C ASP A 378 -14.81 14.79 -11.77
N GLN A 379 -15.71 14.37 -12.67
CA GLN A 379 -15.71 14.82 -14.08
C GLN A 379 -16.04 16.31 -14.21
N HIS A 380 -16.72 16.87 -13.22
CA HIS A 380 -17.09 18.26 -13.14
C HIS A 380 -16.25 18.94 -12.07
N PRO A 381 -15.51 20.00 -12.43
CA PRO A 381 -14.82 20.80 -11.44
C PRO A 381 -15.83 21.35 -10.42
N ASN A 382 -15.52 21.24 -9.13
CA ASN A 382 -16.35 21.82 -8.08
C ASN A 382 -16.27 23.35 -8.15
N GLU A 383 -17.12 23.95 -8.98
CA GLU A 383 -17.11 25.38 -9.29
C GLU A 383 -17.19 26.24 -8.03
N ARG A 384 -17.99 25.81 -7.05
CA ARG A 384 -18.12 26.52 -5.78
C ARG A 384 -16.82 26.53 -4.99
N MET A 385 -16.11 25.40 -4.94
CA MET A 385 -14.79 25.31 -4.32
C MET A 385 -13.77 26.15 -5.09
N ILE A 386 -13.75 26.06 -6.42
CA ILE A 386 -12.87 26.87 -7.27
C ILE A 386 -13.12 28.36 -7.04
N HIS A 387 -14.39 28.80 -7.05
CA HIS A 387 -14.75 30.18 -6.76
C HIS A 387 -14.29 30.60 -5.36
N HIS A 388 -14.44 29.73 -4.35
CA HIS A 388 -13.98 30.01 -3.00
C HIS A 388 -12.45 30.12 -2.91
N GLU A 389 -11.70 29.22 -3.55
CA GLU A 389 -10.23 29.28 -3.60
C GLU A 389 -9.75 30.50 -4.40
N LEU A 390 -10.40 30.82 -5.52
CA LEU A 390 -10.15 32.05 -6.27
C LEU A 390 -10.45 33.30 -5.41
N GLN A 391 -11.45 33.28 -4.52
CA GLN A 391 -11.70 34.40 -3.62
C GLN A 391 -10.59 34.62 -2.59
N LYS A 392 -9.87 33.58 -2.19
CA LYS A 392 -8.71 33.69 -1.28
C LYS A 392 -7.49 34.30 -1.97
N MET A 393 -7.38 34.20 -3.29
CA MET A 393 -6.24 34.70 -4.06
C MET A 393 -6.28 36.22 -4.25
N ASN A 394 -5.13 36.85 -4.09
CA ASN A 394 -4.92 38.25 -4.46
C ASN A 394 -4.79 38.43 -5.99
N LEU A 395 -4.79 39.68 -6.44
CA LEU A 395 -4.80 39.99 -7.87
C LEU A 395 -3.55 39.48 -8.62
N SER A 396 -2.40 39.43 -7.94
CA SER A 396 -1.13 38.95 -8.52
C SER A 396 -1.16 37.44 -8.72
N GLU A 397 -1.66 36.70 -7.72
CA GLU A 397 -1.83 35.24 -7.78
C GLU A 397 -2.79 34.84 -8.89
N LYS A 398 -3.92 35.55 -9.02
CA LYS A 398 -4.89 35.35 -10.11
C LYS A 398 -4.25 35.55 -11.48
N LYS A 399 -3.45 36.62 -11.65
CA LYS A 399 -2.75 36.89 -12.92
C LYS A 399 -1.74 35.80 -13.27
N LYS A 400 -1.04 35.27 -12.27
CA LYS A 400 -0.09 34.16 -12.45
C LYS A 400 -0.81 32.87 -12.87
N LEU A 401 -1.95 32.57 -12.24
CA LEU A 401 -2.79 31.42 -12.60
C LEU A 401 -3.33 31.53 -14.03
N VAL A 402 -3.86 32.69 -14.41
CA VAL A 402 -4.35 32.94 -15.78
C VAL A 402 -3.23 32.76 -16.81
N LYS A 403 -2.03 33.27 -16.52
CA LYS A 403 -0.88 33.12 -17.41
C LYS A 403 -0.53 31.64 -17.63
N ALA A 404 -0.46 30.85 -16.56
CA ALA A 404 -0.18 29.41 -16.66
C ALA A 404 -1.25 28.67 -17.47
N LEU A 405 -2.53 28.94 -17.22
CA LEU A 405 -3.64 28.32 -17.96
C LEU A 405 -3.63 28.66 -19.46
N LEU A 406 -3.26 29.90 -19.82
CA LEU A 406 -3.14 30.30 -21.23
C LEU A 406 -1.95 29.65 -21.94
N GLU A 407 -0.84 29.42 -21.22
CA GLU A 407 0.32 28.69 -21.75
C GLU A 407 -0.04 27.22 -22.03
N ASP A 408 -0.82 26.59 -21.16
CA ASP A 408 -1.32 25.21 -21.33
C ASP A 408 -2.24 25.10 -22.57
N VAL A 409 -3.22 26.01 -22.71
CA VAL A 409 -4.13 26.04 -23.86
C VAL A 409 -3.37 26.20 -25.19
N GLN A 410 -2.36 27.08 -25.24
CA GLN A 410 -1.55 27.26 -26.45
C GLN A 410 -0.72 26.02 -26.81
N ALA A 411 -0.38 25.17 -25.84
CA ALA A 411 0.32 23.92 -26.11
C ALA A 411 -0.62 22.89 -26.75
N GLU A 412 -1.87 22.79 -26.29
CA GLU A 412 -2.90 21.90 -26.84
C GLU A 412 -3.30 22.27 -28.27
N GLU A 413 -3.49 23.56 -28.57
CA GLU A 413 -3.90 24.04 -29.91
C GLU A 413 -2.88 23.73 -31.02
N ARG A 414 -1.60 23.51 -30.67
CA ARG A 414 -0.53 23.24 -31.65
C ARG A 414 -0.49 21.78 -32.15
N GLY A 415 -1.43 20.93 -31.74
CA GLY A 415 -1.48 19.53 -32.18
C GLY A 415 -0.26 18.70 -31.78
N ALA A 416 0.58 19.22 -30.87
CA ALA A 416 1.35 18.35 -30.02
C ALA A 416 0.31 17.53 -29.24
N GLU A 417 0.46 16.21 -29.18
CA GLU A 417 -0.04 15.53 -27.97
C GLU A 417 0.47 16.38 -26.83
N ALA A 418 -0.42 16.85 -25.95
CA ALA A 418 0.04 17.31 -24.66
C ALA A 418 0.79 16.09 -24.11
N LYS A 419 2.12 16.08 -24.26
CA LYS A 419 2.99 15.10 -23.62
C LYS A 419 2.68 15.33 -22.17
N HIS A 420 1.77 14.53 -21.63
CA HIS A 420 1.41 14.64 -20.24
C HIS A 420 2.76 14.42 -19.54
N PRO A 421 3.26 15.39 -18.77
CA PRO A 421 4.65 15.43 -18.24
C PRO A 421 4.97 14.34 -17.20
N PHE A 422 4.63 13.11 -17.53
CA PHE A 422 4.16 12.05 -16.64
C PHE A 422 4.09 10.69 -17.29
N GLN A 423 4.03 10.68 -18.62
CA GLN A 423 4.23 9.48 -19.37
C GLN A 423 5.72 9.14 -19.24
N GLU A 424 6.02 8.39 -18.19
CA GLU A 424 7.34 7.80 -17.93
C GLU A 424 7.50 6.60 -18.85
N THR A 425 8.54 6.64 -19.67
CA THR A 425 8.85 5.62 -20.68
C THR A 425 9.89 4.61 -20.20
N ASP A 426 10.41 4.72 -18.98
CA ASP A 426 11.50 3.87 -18.51
C ASP A 426 11.33 3.46 -17.04
N PHE A 427 11.22 2.15 -16.83
CA PHE A 427 10.74 1.52 -15.60
C PHE A 427 11.88 1.03 -14.69
N GLU A 428 13.12 0.92 -15.18
CA GLU A 428 14.17 0.18 -14.46
C GLU A 428 14.92 0.95 -13.34
N ASN A 429 14.56 2.20 -13.03
CA ASN A 429 15.20 2.97 -11.94
C ASN A 429 14.20 3.84 -11.14
N PRO A 430 13.73 3.38 -9.97
CA PRO A 430 12.65 4.04 -9.21
C PRO A 430 13.08 5.29 -8.41
N PHE A 431 14.34 5.72 -8.52
CA PHE A 431 14.86 6.87 -7.75
C PHE A 431 15.20 8.10 -8.62
N ASN A 432 14.91 8.01 -9.91
CA ASN A 432 14.99 9.04 -10.94
C ASN A 432 16.38 9.70 -11.19
N THR A 433 16.74 9.70 -12.46
CA THR A 433 17.75 10.52 -13.17
C THR A 433 19.21 10.04 -13.20
N CYS A 434 19.63 9.55 -14.38
CA CYS A 434 21.00 9.21 -14.77
C CYS A 434 21.62 7.96 -14.11
N PRO A 435 22.53 7.26 -14.81
CA PRO A 435 23.36 6.21 -14.19
C PRO A 435 24.09 6.77 -12.96
N PRO A 436 24.22 5.98 -11.88
CA PRO A 436 24.92 6.43 -10.68
C PRO A 436 26.36 6.78 -11.01
N ALA A 437 26.86 7.88 -10.45
CA ALA A 437 28.29 8.16 -10.52
C ALA A 437 29.06 7.07 -9.77
N VAL A 438 30.14 6.59 -10.38
CA VAL A 438 31.00 5.57 -9.80
C VAL A 438 32.29 6.24 -9.34
N ASN A 439 32.67 6.01 -8.08
CA ASN A 439 33.98 6.43 -7.61
C ASN A 439 35.02 5.35 -8.00
N ASP A 440 35.49 5.41 -9.24
CA ASP A 440 36.51 4.50 -9.78
C ASP A 440 37.96 4.90 -9.41
N GLN A 441 38.13 5.96 -8.62
CA GLN A 441 39.47 6.49 -8.32
C GLN A 441 40.19 5.62 -7.30
N VAL A 442 41.43 5.25 -7.61
CA VAL A 442 42.33 4.67 -6.61
C VAL A 442 42.82 5.79 -5.70
N ILE A 443 42.33 5.82 -4.46
CA ILE A 443 42.75 6.79 -3.46
C ILE A 443 44.15 6.42 -3.00
N LYS A 444 45.09 7.36 -3.08
CA LYS A 444 46.45 7.23 -2.54
C LYS A 444 46.56 8.04 -1.27
N THR A 445 46.70 7.36 -0.15
CA THR A 445 46.94 7.98 1.15
C THR A 445 48.43 8.33 1.31
N ASN A 446 48.73 9.22 2.27
CA ASN A 446 50.08 9.74 2.51
C ASN A 446 51.10 8.66 2.93
N ASP A 447 50.64 7.49 3.36
CA ASP A 447 51.43 6.31 3.70
C ASP A 447 51.79 5.44 2.47
N GLY A 448 51.34 5.82 1.27
CA GLY A 448 51.65 5.15 0.01
C GLY A 448 50.78 3.93 -0.31
N VAL A 449 49.74 3.68 0.49
CA VAL A 449 48.77 2.61 0.24
C VAL A 449 47.79 3.03 -0.85
N ASN A 450 47.49 2.09 -1.76
CA ASN A 450 46.49 2.27 -2.80
C ASN A 450 45.16 1.66 -2.31
N HIS A 451 44.10 2.44 -2.35
CA HIS A 451 42.77 2.04 -1.95
C HIS A 451 41.89 1.98 -3.21
N ALA A 452 41.47 0.78 -3.61
CA ALA A 452 40.67 0.57 -4.82
C ALA A 452 39.16 0.45 -4.48
N PRO A 453 38.25 0.70 -5.43
CA PRO A 453 36.82 0.52 -5.22
C PRO A 453 36.45 -0.96 -5.15
N ALA A 454 35.75 -1.35 -4.08
CA ALA A 454 35.32 -2.73 -3.84
C ALA A 454 34.05 -3.11 -4.63
N LEU A 455 33.05 -2.23 -4.66
CA LEU A 455 31.76 -2.50 -5.30
C LEU A 455 31.69 -1.83 -6.68
N LYS A 456 30.96 -2.47 -7.61
CA LYS A 456 30.64 -1.91 -8.94
C LYS A 456 29.14 -1.99 -9.23
N PRO A 457 28.56 -1.05 -10.00
CA PRO A 457 27.12 -1.04 -10.28
C PRO A 457 26.63 -2.26 -11.05
N ASP A 458 27.49 -2.91 -11.82
CA ASP A 458 27.17 -4.02 -12.73
C ASP A 458 27.58 -5.40 -12.18
N GLN A 459 28.13 -5.47 -10.96
CA GLN A 459 28.70 -6.71 -10.41
C GLN A 459 28.26 -6.97 -8.97
N TRP A 460 27.91 -8.23 -8.70
CA TRP A 460 27.66 -8.74 -7.35
C TRP A 460 28.99 -9.18 -6.72
N VAL A 461 29.28 -8.65 -5.54
CA VAL A 461 30.49 -8.90 -4.76
C VAL A 461 30.09 -9.50 -3.42
N PRO A 462 30.51 -10.74 -3.10
CA PRO A 462 30.18 -11.37 -1.82
C PRO A 462 31.01 -10.75 -0.70
N LEU A 463 30.36 -10.06 0.23
CA LEU A 463 30.99 -9.49 1.43
C LEU A 463 30.79 -10.40 2.63
N THR A 464 31.81 -10.48 3.49
CA THR A 464 31.81 -11.36 4.67
C THR A 464 31.46 -10.58 5.92
N LEU A 465 30.42 -11.00 6.64
CA LEU A 465 30.03 -10.39 7.91
C LEU A 465 31.15 -10.53 8.95
N GLN A 466 31.67 -9.42 9.45
CA GLN A 466 32.65 -9.39 10.53
C GLN A 466 31.99 -9.45 11.90
N SER A 467 30.95 -8.63 12.08
CA SER A 467 30.23 -8.54 13.35
C SER A 467 28.82 -8.04 13.15
N ASN A 468 27.94 -8.42 14.07
CA ASN A 468 26.59 -7.88 14.17
C ASN A 468 26.21 -7.63 15.64
N LYS A 469 25.38 -6.62 15.88
CA LYS A 469 24.82 -6.33 17.21
C LYS A 469 23.39 -5.81 17.09
N LEU A 470 22.57 -6.14 18.09
CA LEU A 470 21.27 -5.49 18.25
C LEU A 470 21.50 -4.07 18.78
N VAL A 471 20.95 -3.08 18.08
CA VAL A 471 20.95 -1.67 18.51
C VAL A 471 19.71 -1.37 19.34
N SER A 472 18.59 -2.02 19.00
CA SER A 472 17.35 -2.06 19.79
C SER A 472 16.63 -3.39 19.50
N GLU A 473 15.46 -3.61 20.12
CA GLU A 473 14.63 -4.79 19.83
C GLU A 473 14.25 -4.91 18.34
N LYS A 474 14.21 -3.78 17.63
CA LYS A 474 13.78 -3.67 16.23
C LYS A 474 14.91 -3.29 15.27
N MET A 475 16.16 -3.16 15.72
CA MET A 475 17.25 -2.64 14.89
C MET A 475 18.53 -3.48 15.06
N GLY A 476 19.20 -3.77 13.95
CA GLY A 476 20.48 -4.46 13.93
C GLY A 476 21.55 -3.67 13.17
N ALA A 477 22.75 -3.63 13.72
CA ALA A 477 23.95 -3.12 13.06
C ALA A 477 24.82 -4.28 12.59
N PHE A 478 25.35 -4.17 11.38
CA PHE A 478 26.11 -5.19 10.68
C PHE A 478 27.34 -4.57 10.02
N VAL A 479 28.50 -5.17 10.25
CA VAL A 479 29.79 -4.74 9.69
C VAL A 479 30.27 -5.81 8.71
N PHE A 480 30.38 -5.48 7.43
CA PHE A 480 30.84 -6.40 6.40
C PHE A 480 32.26 -6.05 5.92
N SER A 481 33.11 -7.05 5.71
CA SER A 481 34.44 -6.87 5.13
C SER A 481 34.33 -6.60 3.64
N LEU A 482 35.03 -5.57 3.15
CA LEU A 482 35.33 -5.44 1.74
C LEU A 482 36.34 -6.51 1.28
N PRO A 483 36.48 -6.80 -0.03
CA PRO A 483 37.36 -7.85 -0.54
C PRO A 483 38.81 -7.72 -0.06
N ASN A 484 39.36 -6.50 -0.08
CA ASN A 484 40.64 -6.19 0.54
C ASN A 484 40.48 -5.20 1.70
N LYS A 485 41.34 -5.33 2.72
CA LYS A 485 41.36 -4.44 3.89
C LYS A 485 41.67 -2.98 3.57
N THR A 486 42.23 -2.73 2.40
CA THR A 486 42.57 -1.40 1.89
C THR A 486 41.52 -0.87 0.94
N ASP A 487 40.53 -1.65 0.52
CA ASP A 487 39.55 -1.14 -0.45
C ASP A 487 38.63 -0.11 0.21
N HIS A 488 38.12 0.82 -0.59
CA HIS A 488 36.99 1.67 -0.20
C HIS A 488 35.71 1.13 -0.85
N SER A 489 34.55 1.58 -0.39
CA SER A 489 33.25 1.03 -0.84
C SER A 489 32.97 1.17 -2.35
N GLY A 490 33.58 2.14 -3.03
CA GLY A 490 33.24 2.55 -4.40
C GLY A 490 32.07 3.55 -4.48
N CYS A 491 31.46 3.91 -3.36
CA CYS A 491 30.38 4.88 -3.27
C CYS A 491 30.88 6.33 -3.13
N LEU A 492 29.98 7.29 -3.39
CA LEU A 492 30.04 8.66 -2.91
C LEU A 492 29.16 8.80 -1.65
N PRO A 493 29.42 9.80 -0.79
CA PRO A 493 28.54 10.07 0.36
C PRO A 493 27.10 10.28 -0.10
N GLY A 494 26.16 9.61 0.58
CA GLY A 494 24.73 9.62 0.24
C GLY A 494 24.31 8.62 -0.85
N GLN A 495 25.23 7.81 -1.38
CA GLN A 495 24.84 6.68 -2.21
C GLN A 495 24.45 5.45 -1.39
N TYR A 496 23.65 4.57 -2.00
CA TYR A 496 23.24 3.31 -1.40
C TYR A 496 23.75 2.09 -2.19
N VAL A 497 23.68 0.93 -1.54
CA VAL A 497 24.09 -0.37 -2.09
C VAL A 497 22.91 -1.34 -2.10
N ALA A 498 22.88 -2.27 -3.04
CA ALA A 498 21.95 -3.38 -3.04
C ALA A 498 22.59 -4.58 -2.34
N ALA A 499 21.85 -5.25 -1.47
CA ALA A 499 22.22 -6.55 -0.92
C ALA A 499 21.24 -7.61 -1.43
N LYS A 500 21.78 -8.76 -1.82
CA LYS A 500 21.04 -9.91 -2.33
C LYS A 500 21.31 -11.13 -1.47
N VAL A 501 20.24 -11.82 -1.11
CA VAL A 501 20.28 -13.07 -0.34
C VAL A 501 19.41 -14.12 -1.01
N THR A 502 19.79 -15.39 -0.90
CA THR A 502 18.99 -16.50 -1.41
C THR A 502 18.34 -17.22 -0.24
N VAL A 503 17.01 -17.18 -0.18
CA VAL A 503 16.23 -17.85 0.88
C VAL A 503 15.28 -18.82 0.19
N GLN A 504 15.35 -20.11 0.57
CA GLN A 504 14.51 -21.17 -0.01
C GLN A 504 14.56 -21.24 -1.55
N GLY A 505 15.73 -20.96 -2.13
CA GLY A 505 15.94 -20.98 -3.59
C GLY A 505 15.40 -19.76 -4.35
N LYS A 506 14.87 -18.74 -3.66
CA LYS A 506 14.46 -17.46 -4.26
C LYS A 506 15.46 -16.36 -3.89
N GLU A 507 15.81 -15.54 -4.86
CA GLU A 507 16.63 -14.35 -4.63
C GLU A 507 15.79 -13.19 -4.09
N HIS A 508 16.25 -12.57 -3.02
CA HIS A 508 15.64 -11.41 -2.41
C HIS A 508 16.64 -10.26 -2.40
N LEU A 509 16.24 -9.11 -2.95
CA LEU A 509 17.08 -7.92 -3.08
C LEU A 509 16.48 -6.75 -2.29
N ARG A 510 17.35 -6.02 -1.56
CA ARG A 510 17.00 -4.76 -0.89
C ARG A 510 18.14 -3.76 -1.02
N TYR A 511 17.78 -2.47 -1.06
CA TYR A 511 18.72 -1.37 -1.04
C TYR A 511 18.91 -0.88 0.39
N PHE A 512 20.16 -0.55 0.74
CA PHE A 512 20.55 -0.05 2.04
C PHE A 512 21.48 1.14 1.89
N SER A 513 21.22 2.20 2.63
CA SER A 513 22.17 3.29 2.81
C SER A 513 23.21 2.86 3.84
N PRO A 514 24.50 2.72 3.46
CA PRO A 514 25.55 2.45 4.43
C PRO A 514 25.64 3.60 5.42
N VAL A 515 26.01 3.30 6.67
CA VAL A 515 26.29 4.32 7.69
C VAL A 515 27.79 4.63 7.76
N SER A 516 28.66 3.72 7.30
CA SER A 516 30.09 3.97 7.14
C SER A 516 30.34 5.00 6.05
N CYS A 517 31.38 5.83 6.22
CA CYS A 517 31.86 6.72 5.18
C CYS A 517 32.36 5.91 3.98
N PRO A 518 32.28 6.44 2.75
CA PRO A 518 32.74 5.69 1.59
C PRO A 518 34.23 5.31 1.63
N ASP A 519 35.05 6.10 2.33
CA ASP A 519 36.49 5.96 2.55
C ASP A 519 36.86 5.27 3.88
N ASP A 520 35.88 4.70 4.59
CA ASP A 520 36.13 3.79 5.71
C ASP A 520 36.71 2.47 5.17
N PHE A 521 38.04 2.42 5.01
CA PHE A 521 38.69 1.33 4.30
C PHE A 521 38.45 -0.06 4.91
N GLY A 522 38.30 -1.06 4.04
CA GLY A 522 38.21 -2.47 4.40
C GLY A 522 36.86 -2.95 4.90
N HIS A 523 35.86 -2.06 5.09
CA HIS A 523 34.54 -2.46 5.59
C HIS A 523 33.39 -1.59 5.06
N ILE A 524 32.17 -2.09 5.24
CA ILE A 524 30.93 -1.34 5.01
C ILE A 524 29.93 -1.68 6.11
N ASP A 525 29.32 -0.64 6.68
CA ASP A 525 28.42 -0.76 7.81
C ASP A 525 26.98 -0.51 7.41
N LEU A 526 26.10 -1.43 7.77
CA LEU A 526 24.66 -1.28 7.60
C LEU A 526 23.97 -1.24 8.95
N VAL A 527 23.00 -0.35 9.09
CA VAL A 527 22.00 -0.42 10.15
C VAL A 527 20.64 -0.59 9.49
N LEU A 528 19.91 -1.62 9.92
CA LEU A 528 18.60 -1.93 9.35
C LEU A 528 17.58 -2.18 10.44
N ARG A 529 16.35 -1.77 10.13
CA ARG A 529 15.18 -2.10 10.91
C ARG A 529 14.75 -3.52 10.60
N PHE A 530 14.53 -4.30 11.64
CA PHE A 530 13.94 -5.62 11.55
C PHE A 530 12.43 -5.49 11.48
N GLU A 531 11.89 -5.68 10.29
CA GLU A 531 10.47 -5.92 10.14
C GLU A 531 10.14 -7.33 10.61
N THR A 532 8.95 -7.48 11.18
CA THR A 532 8.63 -8.64 12.03
C THR A 532 8.58 -9.94 11.23
N GLN A 533 8.27 -9.87 9.93
CA GLN A 533 8.26 -11.05 9.06
C GLN A 533 9.05 -10.87 7.74
N GLY A 534 9.60 -9.70 7.44
CA GLY A 534 10.29 -9.48 6.16
C GLY A 534 11.46 -10.44 5.94
N VAL A 535 11.47 -11.16 4.80
CA VAL A 535 12.49 -12.18 4.46
C VAL A 535 13.93 -11.69 4.69
N MET A 536 14.22 -10.45 4.27
CA MET A 536 15.55 -9.86 4.46
C MET A 536 15.88 -9.64 5.95
N SER A 537 14.93 -9.13 6.74
CA SER A 537 15.10 -8.92 8.18
C SER A 537 15.28 -10.25 8.93
N CYS A 538 14.51 -11.28 8.57
CA CYS A 538 14.63 -12.61 9.13
C CYS A 538 16.00 -13.24 8.78
N TYR A 539 16.44 -13.13 7.53
CA TYR A 539 17.75 -13.62 7.10
C TYR A 539 18.88 -12.91 7.84
N PHE A 540 18.86 -11.57 7.91
CA PHE A 540 19.89 -10.80 8.61
C PHE A 540 19.95 -11.11 10.11
N LYS A 541 18.81 -11.43 10.77
CA LYS A 541 18.81 -11.92 12.16
C LYS A 541 19.54 -13.26 12.35
N THR A 542 19.57 -14.10 11.32
CA THR A 542 20.26 -15.40 11.39
C THR A 542 21.73 -15.34 11.08
N LEU A 543 22.22 -14.24 10.50
CA LEU A 543 23.61 -14.09 10.12
C LEU A 543 24.54 -14.16 11.33
N ARG A 544 25.66 -14.84 11.12
CA ARG A 544 26.75 -14.97 12.07
C ARG A 544 28.05 -14.45 11.43
N PRO A 545 28.99 -13.93 12.24
CA PRO A 545 30.32 -13.61 11.75
C PRO A 545 30.91 -14.76 10.90
N GLY A 546 31.37 -14.44 9.70
CA GLY A 546 31.84 -15.38 8.68
C GLY A 546 30.84 -15.67 7.55
N ASP A 547 29.55 -15.41 7.75
CA ASP A 547 28.55 -15.56 6.68
C ASP A 547 28.76 -14.52 5.57
N LYS A 548 28.32 -14.87 4.36
CA LYS A 548 28.45 -14.02 3.18
C LYS A 548 27.10 -13.52 2.67
N VAL A 549 27.09 -12.28 2.19
CA VAL A 549 25.95 -11.64 1.52
C VAL A 549 26.47 -10.98 0.25
N ASP A 550 25.75 -11.11 -0.85
CA ASP A 550 26.13 -10.48 -2.11
C ASP A 550 25.73 -9.00 -2.10
N PHE A 551 26.67 -8.12 -2.42
CA PHE A 551 26.46 -6.69 -2.53
C PHE A 551 26.72 -6.18 -3.94
N GLN A 552 25.99 -5.16 -4.36
CA GLN A 552 26.19 -4.44 -5.61
C GLN A 552 26.06 -2.94 -5.32
N GLY A 553 26.87 -2.11 -5.97
CA GLY A 553 26.82 -0.67 -5.77
C GLY A 553 28.00 0.05 -6.39
N PRO A 554 27.95 1.37 -6.54
CA PRO A 554 26.86 2.27 -6.12
C PRO A 554 25.58 2.09 -6.97
N CYS A 555 24.42 2.20 -6.32
CA CYS A 555 23.10 2.02 -6.97
C CYS A 555 22.33 3.34 -7.19
N GLY A 556 22.90 4.48 -6.81
CA GLY A 556 22.25 5.80 -6.84
C GLY A 556 22.19 6.44 -5.46
N GLY A 557 21.45 7.55 -5.32
CA GLY A 557 21.27 8.26 -4.05
C GLY A 557 21.51 9.76 -4.17
N PHE A 558 21.61 10.47 -3.05
CA PHE A 558 22.03 11.87 -3.10
C PHE A 558 23.56 11.90 -3.18
N GLU A 559 24.11 12.14 -4.37
CA GLU A 559 25.56 12.11 -4.60
C GLU A 559 26.19 13.43 -4.11
N TYR A 560 26.89 13.34 -2.99
CA TYR A 560 27.47 14.52 -2.36
C TYR A 560 29.00 14.58 -2.55
N GLU A 561 29.49 15.76 -2.95
CA GLU A 561 30.91 16.11 -2.97
C GLU A 561 31.21 17.28 -2.03
N ALA A 562 32.44 17.33 -1.51
CA ALA A 562 32.80 18.32 -0.52
C ALA A 562 32.64 19.76 -1.04
N ASN A 563 32.04 20.64 -0.22
CA ASN A 563 31.72 22.04 -0.59
C ASN A 563 30.72 22.23 -1.76
N GLN A 564 29.99 21.17 -2.16
CA GLN A 564 28.92 21.26 -3.17
C GLN A 564 27.76 22.14 -2.72
N LEU A 565 27.51 22.24 -1.41
CA LEU A 565 26.40 22.96 -0.81
C LEU A 565 26.87 24.00 0.20
N ASP A 566 26.07 25.04 0.39
CA ASP A 566 26.24 25.95 1.52
C ASP A 566 25.49 25.41 2.75
N GLU A 567 24.32 24.79 2.51
CA GLU A 567 23.48 24.18 3.55
C GLU A 567 22.84 22.87 3.07
N LEU A 568 22.78 21.89 3.97
CA LEU A 568 22.11 20.60 3.77
C LEU A 568 21.12 20.37 4.92
N THR A 569 19.84 20.24 4.59
CA THR A 569 18.82 19.86 5.56
C THR A 569 18.51 18.37 5.42
N LEU A 570 18.51 17.66 6.53
CA LEU A 570 18.21 16.24 6.62
C LEU A 570 16.91 16.09 7.41
N LEU A 571 15.89 15.46 6.82
CA LEU A 571 14.63 15.13 7.49
C LEU A 571 14.55 13.61 7.63
N ALA A 572 14.57 13.12 8.87
CA ALA A 572 14.63 11.68 9.13
C ALA A 572 13.56 11.22 10.12
N SER A 573 13.11 9.97 9.96
CA SER A 573 12.25 9.28 10.92
C SER A 573 12.74 7.85 11.16
N GLY A 574 12.88 7.46 12.44
CA GLY A 574 13.33 6.13 12.86
C GLY A 574 14.62 5.68 12.16
N GLY A 575 14.58 4.51 11.50
CA GLY A 575 15.71 3.96 10.73
C GLY A 575 16.07 4.73 9.45
N GLY A 576 15.21 5.65 9.00
CA GLY A 576 15.50 6.56 7.88
C GLY A 576 16.64 7.54 8.15
N VAL A 577 17.18 7.59 9.37
CA VAL A 577 18.35 8.42 9.68
C VAL A 577 19.66 7.90 9.05
N THR A 578 19.70 6.66 8.56
CA THR A 578 20.92 6.02 8.04
C THR A 578 21.67 6.81 6.95
N PRO A 579 21.03 7.31 5.86
CA PRO A 579 21.71 8.17 4.91
C PRO A 579 22.14 9.51 5.52
N ALA A 580 21.38 10.04 6.50
CA ALA A 580 21.72 11.28 7.18
C ALA A 580 23.02 11.13 8.00
N VAL A 581 23.18 10.00 8.71
CA VAL A 581 24.39 9.69 9.48
C VAL A 581 25.62 9.60 8.57
N GLN A 582 25.53 8.91 7.44
CA GLN A 582 26.64 8.82 6.50
C GLN A 582 27.07 10.19 5.96
N LEU A 583 26.09 11.03 5.57
CA LEU A 583 26.34 12.39 5.10
C LEU A 583 26.98 13.25 6.20
N ILE A 584 26.46 13.19 7.43
CA ILE A 584 27.01 13.93 8.57
C ILE A 584 28.46 13.52 8.84
N ARG A 585 28.74 12.20 8.93
CA ARG A 585 30.09 11.70 9.14
C ARG A 585 31.03 12.18 8.03
N SER A 586 30.65 12.01 6.77
CA SER A 586 31.48 12.36 5.61
C SER A 586 31.79 13.86 5.54
N ILE A 587 30.81 14.72 5.85
CA ILE A 587 30.99 16.19 5.80
C ILE A 587 31.79 16.69 7.00
N LEU A 588 31.51 16.18 8.21
CA LEU A 588 32.12 16.73 9.42
C LEU A 588 33.56 16.25 9.62
N THR A 589 33.90 15.01 9.22
CA THR A 589 35.30 14.53 9.28
C THR A 589 36.21 15.25 8.28
N ASN A 590 35.65 15.81 7.20
CA ASN A 590 36.39 16.64 6.25
C ASN A 590 36.44 18.11 6.71
N ASN A 591 37.56 18.50 7.33
CA ASN A 591 37.79 19.89 7.77
C ASN A 591 37.79 20.93 6.64
N GLN A 592 38.01 20.51 5.38
CA GLN A 592 37.95 21.40 4.22
C GLN A 592 36.53 21.67 3.74
N ASP A 593 35.56 20.86 4.16
CA ASP A 593 34.16 21.06 3.83
C ASP A 593 33.54 22.16 4.70
N LYS A 594 32.86 23.13 4.09
CA LYS A 594 32.21 24.25 4.79
C LYS A 594 30.69 24.15 4.82
N THR A 595 30.13 23.06 4.32
CA THR A 595 28.68 22.80 4.30
C THR A 595 28.12 22.78 5.72
N LYS A 596 27.04 23.53 5.95
CA LYS A 596 26.29 23.48 7.21
C LYS A 596 25.19 22.43 7.11
N ILE A 597 24.93 21.72 8.20
CA ILE A 597 23.94 20.65 8.24
C ILE A 597 22.88 20.98 9.28
N THR A 598 21.61 20.81 8.92
CA THR A 598 20.50 20.83 9.87
C THR A 598 19.79 19.48 9.81
N LEU A 599 19.79 18.70 10.89
CA LEU A 599 19.07 17.44 11.01
C LEU A 599 17.82 17.63 11.88
N LEU A 600 16.63 17.43 11.30
CA LEU A 600 15.39 17.22 12.04
C LEU A 600 15.10 15.73 12.08
N TYR A 601 15.13 15.14 13.27
CA TYR A 601 15.02 13.71 13.45
C TYR A 601 13.85 13.36 14.38
N PHE A 602 12.82 12.75 13.79
CA PHE A 602 11.70 12.16 14.51
C PHE A 602 12.01 10.74 15.01
N SER A 603 11.74 10.51 16.28
CA SER A 603 11.70 9.18 16.90
C SER A 603 10.41 9.02 17.71
N GLU A 604 9.90 7.80 17.86
CA GLU A 604 8.72 7.58 18.71
C GLU A 604 9.05 7.89 20.17
N ASN A 605 10.18 7.37 20.64
CA ASN A 605 10.65 7.47 22.02
C ASN A 605 12.09 7.98 22.07
N TYR A 606 12.47 8.60 23.19
CA TYR A 606 13.83 9.09 23.45
C TYR A 606 14.89 7.98 23.33
N ASN A 607 14.60 6.79 23.87
CA ASN A 607 15.53 5.65 23.85
C ASN A 607 15.68 4.99 22.47
N GLU A 608 14.83 5.36 21.50
CA GLU A 608 14.86 4.82 20.14
C GLU A 608 15.62 5.72 19.15
N ILE A 609 16.15 6.87 19.60
CA ILE A 609 16.98 7.74 18.77
C ILE A 609 18.29 7.02 18.43
N LEU A 610 18.44 6.62 17.17
CA LEU A 610 19.64 5.93 16.70
C LEU A 610 20.81 6.91 16.60
N PHE A 611 22.01 6.44 16.96
CA PHE A 611 23.24 7.22 16.94
C PHE A 611 23.20 8.49 17.81
N ARG A 612 22.30 8.57 18.80
CA ARG A 612 22.13 9.76 19.66
C ARG A 612 23.44 10.24 20.27
N GLU A 613 24.17 9.37 20.95
CA GLU A 613 25.43 9.74 21.62
C GLU A 613 26.47 10.33 20.66
N GLU A 614 26.55 9.77 19.44
CA GLU A 614 27.47 10.26 18.40
C GLU A 614 27.00 11.60 17.80
N LEU A 615 25.71 11.72 17.50
CA LEU A 615 25.13 12.95 16.96
C LEU A 615 25.20 14.10 17.97
N ASP A 616 24.97 13.83 19.25
CA ASP A 616 25.13 14.79 20.36
C ASP A 616 26.59 15.28 20.44
N GLN A 617 27.56 14.35 20.38
CA GLN A 617 28.99 14.70 20.36
C GLN A 617 29.39 15.55 19.16
N TYR A 618 28.85 15.25 17.97
CA TYR A 618 29.06 16.10 16.80
C TYR A 618 28.43 17.48 17.00
N ALA A 619 27.21 17.57 17.52
CA ALA A 619 26.55 18.86 17.75
C ALA A 619 27.29 19.73 18.78
N GLU A 620 27.93 19.12 19.79
CA GLU A 620 28.76 19.83 20.78
C GLU A 620 30.09 20.33 20.20
N SER A 621 30.73 19.53 19.34
CA SER A 621 32.08 19.80 18.81
C SER A 621 32.09 20.60 17.50
N GLU A 622 31.07 20.45 16.66
CA GLU A 622 30.98 21.00 15.32
C GLU A 622 29.86 22.03 15.18
N LYS A 623 30.24 23.31 15.14
CA LYS A 623 29.28 24.43 14.93
C LYS A 623 28.56 24.39 13.57
N ARG A 624 28.99 23.51 12.66
CA ARG A 624 28.38 23.28 11.35
C ARG A 624 27.12 22.41 11.45
N LEU A 625 26.92 21.65 12.53
CA LEU A 625 25.76 20.78 12.72
C LEU A 625 24.74 21.43 13.65
N ARG A 626 23.51 21.57 13.18
CA ARG A 626 22.33 21.87 13.98
C ARG A 626 21.47 20.62 14.10
N LEU A 627 21.31 20.13 15.32
CA LEU A 627 20.56 18.92 15.63
C LEU A 627 19.23 19.29 16.29
N VAL A 628 18.12 18.76 15.77
CA VAL A 628 16.77 18.99 16.28
C VAL A 628 16.07 17.64 16.39
N TYR A 629 15.88 17.18 17.61
CA TYR A 629 15.10 15.98 17.89
C TYR A 629 13.64 16.32 18.09
N THR A 630 12.76 15.46 17.59
CA THR A 630 11.33 15.50 17.90
C THR A 630 10.81 14.12 18.30
N LEU A 631 9.98 14.06 19.33
CA LEU A 631 9.49 12.81 19.91
C LEU A 631 7.97 12.66 19.79
N GLY A 632 7.51 11.45 19.48
CA GLY A 632 6.09 11.09 19.54
C GLY A 632 5.58 11.01 20.98
N GLU A 633 6.34 10.35 21.84
CA GLU A 633 6.11 10.26 23.29
C GLU A 633 7.32 10.89 24.01
N ALA A 634 7.17 12.16 24.39
CA ALA A 634 8.20 12.91 25.08
C ALA A 634 8.16 12.66 26.61
N PRO A 635 9.31 12.43 27.28
CA PRO A 635 9.37 12.42 28.74
C PRO A 635 9.09 13.82 29.33
N GLU A 636 8.62 13.90 30.58
CA GLU A 636 8.24 15.17 31.22
C GLU A 636 9.34 16.25 31.24
N ASN A 637 10.60 15.85 31.19
CA ASN A 637 11.78 16.72 31.19
C ASN A 637 12.38 16.95 29.79
N TRP A 638 11.60 16.71 28.73
CA TRP A 638 12.04 16.92 27.35
C TRP A 638 12.07 18.40 26.97
N ASP A 639 13.20 18.85 26.46
CA ASP A 639 13.45 20.22 26.02
C ASP A 639 13.50 20.38 24.49
N GLY A 640 13.39 19.26 23.76
CA GLY A 640 13.29 19.23 22.30
C GLY A 640 11.86 19.43 21.79
N GLU A 641 11.66 19.15 20.50
CA GLU A 641 10.35 19.27 19.87
C GLU A 641 9.46 18.05 20.15
N GLU A 642 8.14 18.22 20.06
CA GLU A 642 7.17 17.14 20.29
C GLU A 642 6.23 16.99 19.08
N GLY A 643 5.93 15.74 18.74
CA GLY A 643 5.07 15.37 17.62
C GLY A 643 5.82 15.18 16.30
N PHE A 644 5.03 14.91 15.24
CA PHE A 644 5.57 14.78 13.89
C PHE A 644 6.17 16.09 13.37
N ILE A 645 7.17 15.98 12.49
CA ILE A 645 7.76 17.14 11.82
C ILE A 645 6.67 17.86 11.00
N ASP A 646 6.31 19.07 11.43
CA ASP A 646 5.23 19.86 10.86
C ASP A 646 5.73 21.17 10.22
N THR A 647 4.79 21.95 9.67
CA THR A 647 5.10 23.24 9.04
C THR A 647 5.74 24.24 10.00
N HIS A 648 5.33 24.26 11.28
CA HIS A 648 5.86 25.22 12.26
C HIS A 648 7.29 24.88 12.64
N MET A 649 7.60 23.59 12.81
CA MET A 649 8.94 23.09 13.08
C MET A 649 9.88 23.38 11.90
N ILE A 650 9.47 23.05 10.67
CA ILE A 650 10.26 23.35 9.48
C ILE A 650 10.54 24.85 9.37
N ALA A 651 9.52 25.70 9.56
CA ALA A 651 9.69 27.15 9.49
C ALA A 651 10.63 27.74 10.55
N ARG A 652 10.71 27.15 11.76
CA ARG A 652 11.58 27.60 12.85
C ARG A 652 13.02 27.15 12.69
N HIS A 653 13.24 25.96 12.15
CA HIS A 653 14.55 25.30 12.20
C HIS A 653 15.31 25.32 10.87
N ILE A 654 14.63 25.45 9.73
CA ILE A 654 15.25 25.30 8.41
C ILE A 654 15.40 26.66 7.73
N ALA A 655 16.58 26.94 7.18
CA ALA A 655 16.83 28.17 6.43
C ALA A 655 16.01 28.19 5.13
N LYS A 656 15.47 29.36 4.78
CA LYS A 656 14.82 29.53 3.47
C LYS A 656 15.86 29.52 2.34
N PRO A 657 15.52 29.01 1.15
CA PRO A 657 16.43 28.94 0.02
C PRO A 657 16.54 30.32 -0.65
N ASN A 658 17.22 31.26 0.02
CA ASN A 658 17.39 32.64 -0.43
C ASN A 658 18.75 32.83 -1.13
N GLY A 659 18.91 32.23 -2.31
CA GLY A 659 20.12 32.39 -3.13
C GLY A 659 21.36 31.60 -2.66
N ILE A 660 21.17 30.67 -1.72
CA ILE A 660 22.20 29.72 -1.28
C ILE A 660 22.03 28.36 -1.99
N ARG A 661 23.12 27.60 -2.12
CA ARG A 661 23.08 26.20 -2.57
C ARG A 661 22.58 25.32 -1.43
N HIS A 662 21.26 25.18 -1.34
CA HIS A 662 20.58 24.43 -0.29
C HIS A 662 19.89 23.18 -0.87
N LYS A 663 20.10 22.03 -0.23
CA LYS A 663 19.36 20.79 -0.52
C LYS A 663 18.66 20.29 0.74
N ILE A 664 17.49 19.71 0.55
CA ILE A 664 16.70 19.03 1.56
C ILE A 664 16.64 17.56 1.17
N VAL A 665 17.16 16.71 2.04
CA VAL A 665 17.24 15.28 1.82
C VAL A 665 16.39 14.60 2.89
N MET A 666 15.46 13.76 2.45
CA MET A 666 14.46 13.16 3.33
C MET A 666 14.53 11.64 3.27
N CYS A 667 14.39 10.98 4.41
CA CYS A 667 14.24 9.53 4.45
C CYS A 667 13.39 9.13 5.65
N GLY A 668 12.27 8.46 5.37
CA GLY A 668 11.32 8.07 6.39
C GLY A 668 10.08 7.44 5.77
N GLY A 669 9.09 7.11 6.61
CA GLY A 669 7.84 6.52 6.14
C GLY A 669 7.07 7.45 5.17
N PRO A 670 6.16 6.91 4.35
CA PRO A 670 5.36 7.69 3.41
C PRO A 670 4.60 8.85 4.06
N SER A 671 4.05 8.64 5.27
CA SER A 671 3.32 9.67 6.02
C SER A 671 4.19 10.88 6.38
N MET A 672 5.41 10.64 6.89
CA MET A 672 6.37 11.71 7.18
C MET A 672 6.73 12.45 5.89
N SER A 673 7.06 11.70 4.84
CA SER A 673 7.49 12.25 3.55
C SER A 673 6.42 13.16 2.96
N MET A 674 5.17 12.72 2.91
CA MET A 674 4.06 13.52 2.39
C MET A 674 3.76 14.75 3.25
N SER A 675 3.74 14.61 4.57
CA SER A 675 3.48 15.72 5.48
C SER A 675 4.55 16.81 5.34
N CYS A 676 5.83 16.43 5.43
CA CYS A 676 6.96 17.34 5.27
C CYS A 676 6.98 17.98 3.87
N LEU A 677 6.66 17.25 2.81
CA LEU A 677 6.55 17.83 1.47
C LEU A 677 5.48 18.92 1.37
N HIS A 678 4.29 18.69 1.96
CA HIS A 678 3.24 19.71 1.98
C HIS A 678 3.68 20.95 2.77
N SER A 679 4.35 20.74 3.90
CA SER A 679 4.92 21.82 4.70
C SER A 679 5.97 22.61 3.91
N LEU A 680 6.94 21.95 3.28
CA LEU A 680 7.96 22.58 2.44
C LEU A 680 7.34 23.36 1.28
N ARG A 681 6.30 22.81 0.63
CA ARG A 681 5.57 23.50 -0.45
C ARG A 681 4.88 24.75 0.07
N SER A 682 4.20 24.65 1.21
CA SER A 682 3.50 25.78 1.85
C SER A 682 4.45 26.91 2.26
N LEU A 683 5.71 26.55 2.60
CA LEU A 683 6.76 27.50 2.98
C LEU A 683 7.55 28.04 1.79
N GLY A 684 7.26 27.58 0.56
CA GLY A 684 7.84 28.08 -0.67
C GLY A 684 9.18 27.46 -1.06
N PHE A 685 9.57 26.32 -0.50
CA PHE A 685 10.77 25.60 -0.95
C PHE A 685 10.54 25.01 -2.34
N PRO A 686 11.45 25.18 -3.30
CA PRO A 686 11.29 24.60 -4.63
C PRO A 686 11.52 23.08 -4.61
N SER A 687 10.79 22.34 -5.45
CA SER A 687 10.98 20.89 -5.63
C SER A 687 12.41 20.51 -6.03
N SER A 688 13.12 21.40 -6.73
CA SER A 688 14.48 21.17 -7.22
C SER A 688 15.53 21.11 -6.11
N CYS A 689 15.19 21.56 -4.89
CA CYS A 689 16.05 21.38 -3.73
C CYS A 689 15.76 20.10 -2.95
N ILE A 690 14.70 19.35 -3.27
CA ILE A 690 14.22 18.24 -2.44
C ILE A 690 14.55 16.89 -3.06
N PHE A 691 15.26 16.05 -2.31
CA PHE A 691 15.57 14.66 -2.63
C PHE A 691 14.97 13.74 -1.56
N ILE A 692 14.33 12.65 -1.96
CA ILE A 692 13.73 11.68 -1.03
C ILE A 692 14.31 10.30 -1.29
N TYR A 693 14.93 9.70 -0.27
CA TYR A 693 15.30 8.29 -0.29
C TYR A 693 14.07 7.41 -0.12
N GLY A 694 13.86 6.51 -1.07
CA GLY A 694 12.75 5.55 -1.06
C GLY A 694 12.26 5.28 -2.48
N GLN A 695 11.71 4.09 -2.72
CA GLN A 695 11.32 3.61 -4.06
C GLN A 695 10.27 4.47 -4.78
N CYS A 696 9.73 5.49 -4.11
CA CYS A 696 8.73 6.40 -4.65
C CYS A 696 9.08 7.88 -4.40
N GLY A 697 10.36 8.19 -4.12
CA GLY A 697 10.78 9.52 -3.67
C GLY A 697 10.40 10.64 -4.64
N SER A 698 10.67 10.43 -5.94
CA SER A 698 10.32 11.37 -7.00
C SER A 698 8.81 11.51 -7.18
N GLU A 699 8.06 10.43 -7.02
CA GLU A 699 6.61 10.36 -7.20
C GLU A 699 5.92 11.13 -6.08
N LEU A 700 6.43 11.04 -4.85
CA LEU A 700 5.94 11.81 -3.71
C LEU A 700 6.17 13.31 -3.93
N VAL A 701 7.37 13.73 -4.39
CA VAL A 701 7.64 15.13 -4.72
C VAL A 701 6.68 15.62 -5.81
N LYS A 702 6.52 14.85 -6.90
CA LYS A 702 5.60 15.15 -8.00
C LYS A 702 4.15 15.24 -7.53
N ALA A 703 3.72 14.36 -6.62
CA ALA A 703 2.36 14.36 -6.09
C ALA A 703 2.04 15.66 -5.33
N VAL A 704 3.02 16.20 -4.60
CA VAL A 704 2.83 17.42 -3.81
C VAL A 704 3.11 18.68 -4.61
N TYR A 705 4.21 18.75 -5.36
CA TYR A 705 4.62 19.98 -6.03
C TYR A 705 3.96 20.21 -7.39
N GLY A 706 3.17 19.24 -7.85
CA GLY A 706 2.79 19.15 -9.24
C GLY A 706 3.86 18.37 -9.99
N LYS A 707 3.50 17.88 -11.15
CA LYS A 707 4.18 16.69 -11.63
C LYS A 707 5.16 16.98 -12.79
N ASN A 708 5.09 18.21 -13.28
CA ASN A 708 6.04 18.93 -14.15
C ASN A 708 7.28 19.46 -13.44
N VAL A 709 7.43 19.15 -12.17
CA VAL A 709 8.36 19.85 -11.31
C VAL A 709 9.79 19.44 -11.59
N GLN A 710 10.68 20.42 -11.57
CA GLN A 710 12.10 20.12 -11.58
C GLN A 710 12.43 19.38 -10.29
N LEU A 711 12.94 18.16 -10.42
CA LEU A 711 13.36 17.35 -9.28
C LEU A 711 14.81 17.66 -8.90
N ALA A 712 15.16 17.38 -7.64
CA ALA A 712 16.56 17.38 -7.26
C ALA A 712 17.30 16.29 -8.02
N THR A 713 18.34 16.68 -8.74
CA THR A 713 19.31 15.80 -9.36
C THR A 713 20.30 15.26 -8.33
N HIS A 714 20.95 14.13 -8.66
CA HIS A 714 22.00 13.53 -7.83
C HIS A 714 23.17 14.50 -7.58
N ARG A 715 23.56 15.30 -8.58
CA ARG A 715 24.60 16.35 -8.49
C ARG A 715 24.05 17.75 -8.73
N CYS A 716 24.72 18.77 -8.20
CA CYS A 716 24.33 20.19 -8.38
C CYS A 716 24.59 20.75 -9.80
N ASP A 717 25.32 20.02 -10.64
CA ASP A 717 25.70 20.47 -11.97
C ASP A 717 24.68 20.01 -13.01
N ASN A 718 23.67 20.83 -13.22
CA ASN A 718 22.95 20.97 -14.50
C ASN A 718 22.15 22.28 -14.44
N VAL A 719 22.88 23.39 -14.59
CA VAL A 719 22.28 24.56 -15.24
C VAL A 719 22.15 24.18 -16.72
N VAL A 720 20.97 23.76 -17.11
CA VAL A 720 20.51 23.81 -18.50
C VAL A 720 19.24 24.64 -18.53
#